data_AF-A0A7S0UL28-F1
#
_entry.id   AF-A0A7S0UL28-F1
#
_cell.length_a   1.000
_cell.length_b   1.000
_cell.length_c   1.000
_cell.angle_alpha   90.00
_cell.angle_beta   90.00
_cell.angle_gamma   90.00
#
_symmetry.space_group_name_H-M   'P 1'
#
loop_
_entity.id
_entity.type
_entity.pdbx_description
1 polymer ?
#
loop_
_entity_poly.entity_id
_entity_poly.type
_entity_poly.pdbx_seq_one_letter_code
_entity_poly.pdbx_strand_id
1 'polypeptide(L)'
;MLAGLHRVDDGRCRNPSLNLRPDPLSDASLSLKDSDDDLRGERGDWWWTGKHPKDCPGYDAGANVLRSLPLPDLTNPSLKDTLDYFDNCWTLTEVLLGCLQGTDAFFRQPYHQLRHPMIFYYGHVAVVYINKLRVAGVLEESLNQYLEQLLETGVDEMSWDDLSRGRDDWPSVRSVHAYRLHSYGVIRQAITDVFVQQWRSLGNEVASDSSSIDPAAVRFGRRVDWDDAAWAIFMGFEHERIHIETSSVLIRELPLASVRRPLYWPANHASVSSATSLSTFTKPPLPGMSFPVNEFLPVSLFSSVDPSLSDKASSLNPPSLNSFSSPSPSSSSFTTVTLGKSLDYPSFGWDNEYGVREVPVRPFKCQKYKVTNGEFFAFVKEGGYVDARYWSHDGWGWRVFRNIKWPTFWAPDGPQGLHRYKLRVLFEVVPMQWDWPVDVNYHEARAFALWRSLKDGSKVAYRLLTEAEHMLLRDPRDRVWHGGKESLGGGMGVVANLGLNSGLSLNPNANSNFNPNANSTSSSSSSPSPSSPSPLSPSPPSEANIDMCMQVSGMDAQAKAGFNYQLSCGSPTPVTALPPTAQGFHDVMGNLWEWAEDHFSAFPGFKPHPYYIDFSSPCFGGLHQMILGGSFMSTGQLASKFARYQFRGHFFQHASFRLVAPEVEDGVGGEG
;
A
#
# COMPACT_ATOMS: atom_id res chain seq x y z
N MET A 1 4.81 -32.79 25.96
CA MET A 1 5.81 -33.60 25.23
C MET A 1 5.72 -33.27 23.74
N LEU A 2 6.38 -32.20 23.31
CA LEU A 2 6.68 -31.93 21.89
C LEU A 2 8.16 -31.52 21.86
N ALA A 3 9.02 -32.53 22.01
CA ALA A 3 10.45 -32.40 21.84
C ALA A 3 10.81 -33.06 20.50
N GLY A 4 11.55 -32.34 19.64
CA GLY A 4 12.50 -32.99 18.75
C GLY A 4 12.07 -33.31 17.32
N LEU A 5 11.25 -32.49 16.64
CA LEU A 5 11.34 -32.43 15.18
C LEU A 5 12.46 -31.47 14.79
N HIS A 6 13.70 -31.96 14.84
CA HIS A 6 14.79 -31.36 14.09
C HIS A 6 14.38 -31.42 12.61
N ARG A 7 13.98 -30.29 12.03
CA ARG A 7 13.95 -30.14 10.56
C ARG A 7 15.40 -30.29 10.10
N VAL A 8 15.73 -31.47 9.60
CA VAL A 8 16.94 -31.70 8.82
C VAL A 8 16.73 -30.96 7.51
N ASP A 9 17.49 -29.90 7.26
CA ASP A 9 17.62 -29.30 5.94
C ASP A 9 18.30 -30.34 5.03
N ASP A 10 17.50 -31.07 4.25
CA ASP A 10 17.96 -32.12 3.35
C ASP A 10 18.38 -31.56 1.97
N GLY A 11 18.45 -30.23 1.84
CA GLY A 11 18.87 -29.54 0.62
C GLY A 11 17.88 -29.62 -0.54
N ARG A 12 16.75 -30.33 -0.42
CA ARG A 12 15.80 -30.54 -1.53
C ARG A 12 14.88 -29.34 -1.78
N CYS A 13 14.76 -28.44 -0.80
CA CYS A 13 14.02 -27.18 -0.91
C CYS A 13 14.93 -25.98 -1.20
N ARG A 14 16.25 -26.18 -1.35
CA ARG A 14 17.16 -25.09 -1.74
C ARG A 14 16.92 -24.74 -3.20
N ASN A 15 16.78 -23.46 -3.49
CA ASN A 15 16.70 -22.99 -4.86
C ASN A 15 17.96 -23.47 -5.63
N PRO A 16 17.82 -24.18 -6.77
CA PRO A 16 18.94 -24.58 -7.63
C PRO A 16 19.88 -23.41 -8.02
N SER A 17 19.39 -22.16 -7.98
CA SER A 17 20.15 -20.92 -8.21
C SER A 17 21.36 -20.75 -7.28
N LEU A 18 21.43 -21.47 -6.15
CA LEU A 18 22.55 -21.40 -5.20
C LEU A 18 23.81 -22.16 -5.62
N ASN A 19 23.76 -22.96 -6.69
CA ASN A 19 24.93 -23.69 -7.18
C ASN A 19 25.69 -22.94 -8.29
N LEU A 20 25.27 -21.72 -8.61
CA LEU A 20 25.90 -20.91 -9.64
C LEU A 20 27.05 -20.12 -9.03
N ARG A 21 28.25 -20.38 -9.53
CA ARG A 21 29.39 -19.53 -9.27
C ARG A 21 29.39 -18.40 -10.30
N PRO A 22 29.76 -17.17 -9.92
CA PRO A 22 30.04 -16.15 -10.92
C PRO A 22 31.05 -16.73 -11.91
N ASP A 23 30.79 -16.57 -13.21
CA ASP A 23 31.81 -16.79 -14.24
C ASP A 23 32.54 -15.46 -14.48
N PRO A 24 33.66 -15.19 -13.79
CA PRO A 24 34.39 -13.94 -13.96
C PRO A 24 34.99 -13.79 -15.38
N LEU A 25 34.95 -14.83 -16.23
CA LEU A 25 35.38 -14.75 -17.62
C LEU A 25 34.26 -14.30 -18.58
N SER A 26 32.99 -14.30 -18.16
CA SER A 26 31.84 -13.97 -19.02
C SER A 26 31.38 -12.51 -18.91
N ASP A 27 31.68 -11.79 -17.83
CA ASP A 27 31.30 -10.38 -17.64
C ASP A 27 32.34 -9.59 -16.81
N ALA A 28 33.03 -8.66 -17.46
CA ALA A 28 34.06 -7.82 -16.83
C ALA A 28 33.50 -6.92 -15.71
N SER A 29 32.20 -6.61 -15.72
CA SER A 29 31.56 -5.77 -14.69
C SER A 29 31.58 -6.42 -13.30
N LEU A 30 31.57 -7.76 -13.23
CA LEU A 30 31.63 -8.52 -11.97
C LEU A 30 33.00 -8.46 -11.28
N SER A 31 34.03 -7.90 -11.95
CA SER A 31 35.37 -7.71 -11.40
C SER A 31 35.60 -6.32 -10.78
N LEU A 32 34.59 -5.43 -10.87
CA LEU A 32 34.69 -4.06 -10.35
C LEU A 32 34.78 -4.08 -8.81
N LYS A 33 35.75 -3.33 -8.26
CA LYS A 33 35.95 -3.22 -6.81
C LYS A 33 35.32 -1.94 -6.27
N ASP A 34 34.78 -2.01 -5.06
CA ASP A 34 34.25 -0.85 -4.36
C ASP A 34 35.39 -0.04 -3.73
N SER A 35 35.25 1.28 -3.77
CA SER A 35 36.04 2.23 -2.98
C SER A 35 35.11 2.85 -1.95
N ASP A 36 35.43 2.68 -0.66
CA ASP A 36 34.61 3.19 0.44
C ASP A 36 34.49 4.72 0.40
N ASP A 37 35.49 5.41 -0.17
CA ASP A 37 35.53 6.86 -0.31
C ASP A 37 34.41 7.38 -1.23
N ASP A 38 34.09 6.68 -2.31
CA ASP A 38 33.05 7.09 -3.27
C ASP A 38 31.63 6.82 -2.76
N LEU A 39 31.49 5.95 -1.75
CA LEU A 39 30.23 5.58 -1.12
C LEU A 39 29.95 6.41 0.15
N ARG A 40 30.84 7.33 0.50
CA ARG A 40 30.69 8.27 1.62
C ARG A 40 30.40 9.68 1.13
N GLY A 41 29.60 10.41 1.89
CA GLY A 41 29.17 11.76 1.53
C GLY A 41 28.04 11.75 0.51
N GLU A 42 28.01 12.81 -0.29
CA GLU A 42 27.01 12.98 -1.35
C GLU A 42 27.40 12.16 -2.59
N ARG A 43 26.40 11.63 -3.29
CA ARG A 43 26.63 10.86 -4.51
C ARG A 43 27.00 11.78 -5.66
N GLY A 44 28.16 11.53 -6.27
CA GLY A 44 28.58 12.19 -7.50
C GLY A 44 27.85 11.64 -8.74
N ASP A 45 28.12 12.23 -9.90
CA ASP A 45 27.42 11.95 -11.16
C ASP A 45 27.42 10.46 -11.56
N TRP A 46 28.45 9.71 -11.18
CA TRP A 46 28.55 8.29 -11.47
C TRP A 46 27.39 7.47 -10.89
N TRP A 47 26.76 7.92 -9.81
CA TRP A 47 25.72 7.16 -9.09
C TRP A 47 24.43 7.01 -9.88
N TRP A 48 24.10 8.02 -10.69
CA TRP A 48 22.82 8.08 -11.39
C TRP A 48 22.87 7.20 -12.63
N THR A 49 22.17 6.07 -12.60
CA THR A 49 22.08 5.19 -13.78
C THR A 49 20.95 5.60 -14.71
N GLY A 50 19.95 6.32 -14.18
CA GLY A 50 18.91 6.98 -14.94
C GLY A 50 19.16 8.49 -15.11
N LYS A 51 18.09 9.28 -15.14
CA LYS A 51 18.20 10.75 -15.13
C LYS A 51 18.74 11.25 -13.79
N HIS A 52 19.65 12.21 -13.84
CA HIS A 52 20.03 12.97 -12.65
C HIS A 52 18.79 13.68 -12.06
N PRO A 53 18.65 13.80 -10.73
CA PRO A 53 17.43 14.32 -10.10
C PRO A 53 16.97 15.69 -10.62
N LYS A 54 17.90 16.59 -10.99
CA LYS A 54 17.57 17.92 -11.55
C LYS A 54 16.95 17.89 -12.96
N ASP A 55 17.21 16.82 -13.72
CA ASP A 55 16.72 16.64 -15.09
C ASP A 55 15.53 15.67 -15.13
N CYS A 56 15.17 15.11 -13.98
CA CYS A 56 14.12 14.11 -13.83
C CYS A 56 12.73 14.77 -13.77
N PRO A 57 11.73 14.22 -14.47
CA PRO A 57 10.32 14.58 -14.26
C PRO A 57 9.93 14.49 -12.78
N GLY A 58 9.25 15.52 -12.28
CA GLY A 58 8.89 15.68 -10.87
C GLY A 58 9.90 16.46 -10.02
N TYR A 59 11.04 16.91 -10.57
CA TYR A 59 11.94 17.80 -9.84
C TYR A 59 11.31 19.16 -9.55
N ASP A 60 11.28 19.52 -8.27
CA ASP A 60 10.89 20.84 -7.79
C ASP A 60 12.13 21.65 -7.42
N ALA A 61 12.49 22.60 -8.28
CA ALA A 61 13.64 23.48 -8.06
C ALA A 61 13.46 24.42 -6.85
N GLY A 62 12.22 24.79 -6.49
CA GLY A 62 11.92 25.67 -5.37
C GLY A 62 12.12 24.99 -4.01
N ALA A 63 11.71 23.73 -3.92
CA ALA A 63 11.93 22.90 -2.72
C ALA A 63 13.27 22.14 -2.74
N ASN A 64 13.92 22.04 -3.90
CA ASN A 64 15.06 21.16 -4.18
C ASN A 64 14.77 19.69 -3.84
N VAL A 65 13.60 19.19 -4.27
CA VAL A 65 13.12 17.83 -3.97
C VAL A 65 12.68 17.16 -5.27
N LEU A 66 12.96 15.86 -5.41
CA LEU A 66 12.33 15.04 -6.44
C LEU A 66 10.98 14.55 -5.92
N ARG A 67 9.88 15.05 -6.50
CA ARG A 67 8.52 14.66 -6.11
C ARG A 67 8.14 13.32 -6.76
N SER A 68 7.35 12.51 -6.07
CA SER A 68 6.71 11.33 -6.66
C SER A 68 5.63 11.77 -7.64
N LEU A 69 5.69 11.31 -8.89
CA LEU A 69 4.64 11.59 -9.88
C LEU A 69 3.33 10.86 -9.53
N PRO A 70 2.17 11.40 -9.97
CA PRO A 70 0.89 10.74 -9.79
C PRO A 70 0.84 9.39 -10.53
N LEU A 71 0.04 8.45 -10.01
CA LEU A 71 -0.18 7.14 -10.64
C LEU A 71 -0.75 7.33 -12.07
N PRO A 72 -0.19 6.69 -13.12
CA PRO A 72 -0.61 6.92 -14.49
C PRO A 72 -2.07 6.49 -14.78
N ASP A 73 -2.74 7.26 -15.64
CA ASP A 73 -4.01 6.87 -16.25
C ASP A 73 -3.74 5.92 -17.43
N LEU A 74 -4.26 4.70 -17.32
CA LEU A 74 -4.05 3.63 -18.29
C LEU A 74 -5.12 3.57 -19.38
N THR A 75 -6.09 4.49 -19.42
CA THR A 75 -7.16 4.53 -20.43
C THR A 75 -6.63 4.74 -21.84
N ASN A 76 -5.62 5.59 -21.99
CA ASN A 76 -4.90 5.84 -23.24
C ASN A 76 -3.56 6.54 -22.96
N PRO A 77 -2.60 5.84 -22.33
CA PRO A 77 -1.36 6.45 -21.89
C PRO A 77 -0.54 6.98 -23.08
N SER A 78 0.22 8.04 -22.83
CA SER A 78 1.22 8.53 -23.79
C SER A 78 2.58 7.89 -23.54
N LEU A 79 3.41 7.83 -24.59
CA LEU A 79 4.80 7.39 -24.43
C LEU A 79 5.55 8.34 -23.49
N LYS A 80 5.34 9.66 -23.61
CA LYS A 80 5.95 10.66 -22.73
C LYS A 80 5.62 10.41 -21.26
N ASP A 81 4.34 10.28 -20.91
CA ASP A 81 3.94 10.14 -19.50
C ASP A 81 4.44 8.82 -18.91
N THR A 82 4.48 7.76 -19.73
CA THR A 82 5.01 6.45 -19.34
C THR A 82 6.52 6.51 -19.09
N LEU A 83 7.28 7.15 -19.98
CA LEU A 83 8.73 7.35 -19.80
C LEU A 83 9.04 8.29 -18.63
N ASP A 84 8.24 9.33 -18.44
CA ASP A 84 8.42 10.26 -17.32
C ASP A 84 8.16 9.57 -15.98
N TYR A 85 7.16 8.69 -15.92
CA TYR A 85 6.89 7.89 -14.73
C TYR A 85 7.99 6.86 -14.45
N PHE A 86 8.52 6.20 -15.50
CA PHE A 86 9.68 5.30 -15.39
C PHE A 86 10.90 6.04 -14.83
N ASP A 87 11.28 7.17 -15.43
CA ASP A 87 12.42 7.98 -15.00
C ASP A 87 12.25 8.42 -13.54
N ASN A 88 11.04 8.83 -13.17
CA ASN A 88 10.74 9.23 -11.80
C ASN A 88 10.86 8.08 -10.80
N CYS A 89 10.33 6.89 -11.11
CA CYS A 89 10.46 5.70 -10.25
C CYS A 89 11.94 5.35 -10.04
N TRP A 90 12.67 5.25 -11.15
CA TRP A 90 14.07 4.86 -11.15
C TRP A 90 14.94 5.82 -10.35
N THR A 91 14.82 7.12 -10.62
CA THR A 91 15.62 8.14 -9.93
C THR A 91 15.21 8.28 -8.46
N LEU A 92 13.93 8.09 -8.09
CA LEU A 92 13.53 8.09 -6.67
C LEU A 92 14.18 6.97 -5.86
N THR A 93 14.28 5.76 -6.43
CA THR A 93 15.01 4.65 -5.82
C THR A 93 16.48 5.03 -5.58
N GLU A 94 17.13 5.65 -6.57
CA GLU A 94 18.52 6.08 -6.46
C GLU A 94 18.71 7.23 -5.47
N VAL A 95 17.75 8.15 -5.37
CA VAL A 95 17.76 9.22 -4.36
C VAL A 95 17.68 8.61 -2.97
N LEU A 96 16.74 7.68 -2.71
CA LEU A 96 16.63 7.01 -1.41
C LEU A 96 17.91 6.25 -1.06
N LEU A 97 18.39 5.37 -1.95
CA LEU A 97 19.55 4.51 -1.69
C LEU A 97 20.89 5.26 -1.70
N GLY A 98 20.92 6.47 -2.26
CA GLY A 98 22.01 7.43 -2.09
C GLY A 98 22.24 7.85 -0.64
N CYS A 99 21.32 7.53 0.28
CA CYS A 99 21.49 7.76 1.72
C CYS A 99 22.60 6.91 2.34
N LEU A 100 22.87 5.71 1.81
CA LEU A 100 23.72 4.70 2.43
C LEU A 100 25.18 5.20 2.50
N GLN A 101 25.90 4.93 3.59
CA GLN A 101 27.24 5.45 3.81
C GLN A 101 28.25 4.31 3.99
N GLY A 102 29.15 4.18 3.01
CA GLY A 102 30.16 3.11 2.94
C GLY A 102 29.59 1.75 2.52
N THR A 103 30.50 0.83 2.20
CA THR A 103 30.22 -0.52 1.69
C THR A 103 29.37 -1.33 2.69
N ASP A 104 29.67 -1.24 4.00
CA ASP A 104 28.93 -1.96 5.05
C ASP A 104 27.42 -1.68 5.03
N ALA A 105 27.00 -0.46 4.72
CA ALA A 105 25.58 -0.10 4.66
C ALA A 105 24.80 -0.89 3.57
N PHE A 106 25.50 -1.33 2.52
CA PHE A 106 24.91 -2.14 1.43
C PHE A 106 24.83 -3.62 1.79
N PHE A 107 25.82 -4.18 2.48
CA PHE A 107 25.95 -5.63 2.70
C PHE A 107 25.50 -6.11 4.09
N ARG A 108 25.28 -5.19 5.03
CA ARG A 108 24.80 -5.51 6.36
C ARG A 108 23.39 -6.10 6.29
N GLN A 109 23.26 -7.38 6.63
CA GLN A 109 21.97 -8.01 6.81
C GLN A 109 21.27 -7.46 8.07
N PRO A 110 19.95 -7.19 8.03
CA PRO A 110 19.19 -6.82 9.22
C PRO A 110 19.34 -7.83 10.36
N TYR A 111 19.43 -7.35 11.59
CA TYR A 111 19.72 -8.16 12.79
C TYR A 111 18.73 -9.33 12.98
N HIS A 112 17.51 -9.18 12.49
CA HIS A 112 16.46 -10.17 12.62
C HIS A 112 16.55 -11.30 11.59
N GLN A 113 17.36 -11.15 10.52
CA GLN A 113 17.57 -12.11 9.42
C GLN A 113 16.29 -12.55 8.70
N LEU A 114 15.33 -11.64 8.59
CA LEU A 114 14.05 -11.85 7.90
C LEU A 114 13.99 -11.14 6.53
N ARG A 115 15.09 -10.48 6.17
CA ARG A 115 15.22 -9.57 5.03
C ARG A 115 16.63 -9.64 4.47
N HIS A 116 16.75 -9.30 3.20
CA HIS A 116 18.03 -9.21 2.52
C HIS A 116 18.81 -7.95 2.93
N PRO A 117 20.13 -7.90 2.68
CA PRO A 117 20.90 -6.67 2.77
C PRO A 117 20.51 -5.67 1.66
N MET A 118 20.87 -4.39 1.82
CA MET A 118 20.47 -3.32 0.90
C MET A 118 20.96 -3.48 -0.55
N ILE A 119 22.07 -4.18 -0.77
CA ILE A 119 22.56 -4.50 -2.13
C ILE A 119 21.54 -5.31 -2.94
N PHE A 120 20.78 -6.19 -2.28
CA PHE A 120 19.70 -6.94 -2.93
C PHE A 120 18.65 -5.97 -3.46
N TYR A 121 18.12 -5.09 -2.62
CA TYR A 121 17.07 -4.15 -3.00
C TYR A 121 17.53 -3.16 -4.08
N TYR A 122 18.82 -2.81 -4.09
CA TYR A 122 19.39 -1.98 -5.15
C TYR A 122 19.32 -2.68 -6.52
N GLY A 123 19.66 -3.96 -6.62
CA GLY A 123 19.64 -4.70 -7.89
C GLY A 123 18.28 -5.30 -8.25
N HIS A 124 17.53 -5.76 -7.25
CA HIS A 124 16.29 -6.54 -7.38
C HIS A 124 15.24 -5.84 -8.24
N VAL A 125 15.01 -4.54 -8.04
CA VAL A 125 13.99 -3.82 -8.80
C VAL A 125 14.29 -3.81 -10.30
N ALA A 126 15.57 -3.66 -10.69
CA ALA A 126 16.00 -3.72 -12.09
C ALA A 126 15.83 -5.13 -12.68
N VAL A 127 16.15 -6.18 -11.91
CA VAL A 127 15.94 -7.57 -12.31
C VAL A 127 14.45 -7.88 -12.52
N VAL A 128 13.57 -7.37 -11.66
CA VAL A 128 12.12 -7.59 -11.82
C VAL A 128 11.60 -6.97 -13.12
N TYR A 129 12.04 -5.77 -13.52
CA TYR A 129 11.69 -5.25 -14.85
C TYR A 129 12.09 -6.22 -15.96
N ILE A 130 13.36 -6.64 -15.99
CA ILE A 130 13.88 -7.53 -17.04
C ILE A 130 13.09 -8.85 -17.08
N ASN A 131 12.91 -9.50 -15.94
CA ASN A 131 12.23 -10.78 -15.87
C ASN A 131 10.74 -10.66 -16.26
N LYS A 132 10.02 -9.62 -15.80
CA LYS A 132 8.60 -9.45 -16.11
C LYS A 132 8.37 -9.04 -17.56
N LEU A 133 9.23 -8.21 -18.14
CA LEU A 133 9.20 -7.89 -19.57
C LEU A 133 9.48 -9.14 -20.43
N ARG A 134 10.36 -10.04 -19.97
CA ARG A 134 10.60 -11.33 -20.64
C ARG A 134 9.41 -12.27 -20.57
N VAL A 135 8.81 -12.41 -19.38
CA VAL A 135 7.59 -13.23 -19.20
C VAL A 135 6.43 -12.70 -20.04
N ALA A 136 6.32 -11.39 -20.23
CA ALA A 136 5.32 -10.76 -21.08
C ALA A 136 5.63 -10.82 -22.59
N GLY A 137 6.80 -11.35 -22.99
CA GLY A 137 7.24 -11.39 -24.38
C GLY A 137 7.64 -10.04 -24.97
N VAL A 138 7.87 -9.02 -24.14
CA VAL A 138 8.41 -7.70 -24.56
C VAL A 138 9.92 -7.78 -24.80
N LEU A 139 10.61 -8.59 -24.00
CA LEU A 139 12.03 -8.90 -24.17
C LEU A 139 12.22 -10.40 -24.39
N GLU A 140 13.21 -10.80 -25.19
CA GLU A 140 13.53 -12.21 -25.42
C GLU A 140 14.68 -12.66 -24.50
N GLU A 141 15.78 -11.93 -24.53
CA GLU A 141 17.04 -12.31 -23.91
C GLU A 141 17.22 -11.77 -22.48
N SER A 142 17.95 -12.52 -21.65
CA SER A 142 18.50 -12.02 -20.39
C SER A 142 19.66 -11.04 -20.63
N LEU A 143 19.87 -10.10 -19.72
CA LEU A 143 21.05 -9.23 -19.71
C LEU A 143 22.22 -9.85 -18.95
N ASN A 144 21.95 -10.42 -17.79
CA ASN A 144 22.94 -11.13 -16.98
C ASN A 144 22.23 -12.20 -16.14
N GLN A 145 22.24 -13.42 -16.63
CA GLN A 145 21.51 -14.55 -16.01
C GLN A 145 21.93 -14.78 -14.55
N TYR A 146 23.21 -14.57 -14.20
CA TYR A 146 23.68 -14.74 -12.83
C TYR A 146 23.05 -13.72 -11.88
N LEU A 147 23.08 -12.43 -12.24
CA LEU A 147 22.47 -11.37 -11.42
C LEU A 147 20.95 -11.50 -11.37
N GLU A 148 20.32 -11.83 -12.51
CA GLU A 148 18.89 -12.05 -12.59
C GLU A 148 18.46 -13.18 -11.64
N GLN A 149 19.16 -14.31 -11.62
CA GLN A 149 18.80 -15.42 -10.72
C GLN A 149 19.14 -15.14 -9.25
N LEU A 150 20.23 -14.41 -8.99
CA LEU A 150 20.65 -14.05 -7.63
C LEU A 150 19.67 -13.08 -6.96
N LEU A 151 19.13 -12.14 -7.73
CA LEU A 151 18.32 -11.04 -7.24
C LEU A 151 16.83 -11.22 -7.54
N GLU A 152 16.39 -12.36 -8.07
CA GLU A 152 14.99 -12.64 -8.38
C GLU A 152 14.18 -13.16 -7.18
N THR A 153 14.80 -13.89 -6.25
CA THR A 153 14.07 -14.63 -5.20
C THR A 153 13.54 -13.75 -4.08
N GLY A 154 12.32 -14.08 -3.63
CA GLY A 154 11.39 -13.22 -2.89
C GLY A 154 11.85 -12.67 -1.54
N VAL A 155 11.09 -11.67 -1.08
CA VAL A 155 11.42 -10.83 0.08
C VAL A 155 10.60 -11.14 1.34
N ASP A 156 9.76 -12.18 1.28
CA ASP A 156 8.93 -12.64 2.39
C ASP A 156 9.56 -13.89 3.05
N GLU A 157 8.94 -14.43 4.09
CA GLU A 157 9.33 -15.68 4.75
C GLU A 157 8.60 -16.89 4.14
N MET A 158 8.49 -16.96 2.81
CA MET A 158 7.94 -18.17 2.18
C MET A 158 8.96 -19.31 2.22
N SER A 159 8.51 -20.55 2.17
CA SER A 159 9.41 -21.71 2.30
C SER A 159 10.42 -21.84 1.16
N TRP A 160 10.18 -21.15 0.05
CA TRP A 160 11.10 -21.02 -1.09
C TRP A 160 11.83 -19.67 -1.10
N ASP A 161 11.48 -18.73 -0.21
CA ASP A 161 12.23 -17.49 -0.05
C ASP A 161 13.53 -17.83 0.70
N ASP A 162 14.60 -17.90 -0.07
CA ASP A 162 15.93 -18.03 0.48
C ASP A 162 16.41 -16.66 0.95
N LEU A 163 16.14 -16.33 2.21
CA LEU A 163 16.58 -15.10 2.87
C LEU A 163 18.10 -15.03 3.10
N SER A 164 18.89 -15.40 2.09
CA SER A 164 20.36 -15.29 1.97
C SER A 164 21.13 -15.54 3.27
N ARG A 165 20.68 -16.51 4.09
CA ARG A 165 21.16 -16.65 5.46
C ARG A 165 22.62 -17.11 5.43
N GLY A 166 23.52 -16.24 5.86
CA GLY A 166 24.96 -16.54 5.88
C GLY A 166 25.65 -16.44 4.52
N ARG A 167 25.04 -15.77 3.53
CA ARG A 167 25.68 -15.48 2.22
C ARG A 167 26.68 -14.33 2.35
N ASP A 168 27.89 -14.54 1.85
CA ASP A 168 28.99 -13.56 1.83
C ASP A 168 29.51 -13.21 0.41
N ASP A 169 28.90 -13.79 -0.64
CA ASP A 169 29.33 -13.66 -2.04
C ASP A 169 28.53 -12.64 -2.87
N TRP A 170 27.98 -11.61 -2.22
CA TRP A 170 27.24 -10.55 -2.91
C TRP A 170 28.13 -9.80 -3.92
N PRO A 171 27.64 -9.49 -5.14
CA PRO A 171 28.35 -8.65 -6.09
C PRO A 171 28.62 -7.25 -5.52
N SER A 172 29.71 -6.63 -5.95
CA SER A 172 30.07 -5.28 -5.52
C SER A 172 28.99 -4.26 -5.89
N VAL A 173 28.96 -3.12 -5.18
CA VAL A 173 28.02 -2.03 -5.51
C VAL A 173 28.23 -1.58 -6.96
N ARG A 174 29.49 -1.51 -7.41
CA ARG A 174 29.83 -1.18 -8.81
C ARG A 174 29.32 -2.20 -9.84
N SER A 175 29.34 -3.50 -9.50
CA SER A 175 28.81 -4.54 -10.40
C SER A 175 27.29 -4.42 -10.57
N VAL A 176 26.57 -4.29 -9.44
CA VAL A 176 25.10 -4.11 -9.46
C VAL A 176 24.71 -2.78 -10.11
N HIS A 177 25.48 -1.73 -9.87
CA HIS A 177 25.31 -0.42 -10.52
C HIS A 177 25.48 -0.51 -12.04
N ALA A 178 26.52 -1.20 -12.54
CA ALA A 178 26.72 -1.41 -13.98
C ALA A 178 25.55 -2.18 -14.62
N TYR A 179 25.04 -3.21 -13.94
CA TYR A 179 23.84 -3.92 -14.39
C TYR A 179 22.60 -3.02 -14.44
N ARG A 180 22.40 -2.18 -13.42
CA ARG A 180 21.32 -1.19 -13.40
C ARG A 180 21.43 -0.20 -14.56
N LEU A 181 22.63 0.33 -14.83
CA LEU A 181 22.87 1.23 -15.97
C LEU A 181 22.51 0.59 -17.31
N HIS A 182 22.91 -0.66 -17.53
CA HIS A 182 22.54 -1.39 -18.74
C HIS A 182 21.01 -1.64 -18.79
N SER A 183 20.43 -2.06 -17.67
CA SER A 183 18.99 -2.32 -17.54
C SER A 183 18.15 -1.09 -17.84
N TYR A 184 18.54 0.09 -17.32
CA TYR A 184 17.83 1.34 -17.56
C TYR A 184 17.68 1.64 -19.05
N GLY A 185 18.78 1.52 -19.82
CA GLY A 185 18.76 1.74 -21.27
C GLY A 185 17.86 0.75 -22.00
N VAL A 186 17.96 -0.54 -21.67
CA VAL A 186 17.15 -1.61 -22.27
C VAL A 186 15.67 -1.44 -21.98
N ILE A 187 15.30 -1.18 -20.72
CA ILE A 187 13.91 -1.00 -20.30
C ILE A 187 13.31 0.24 -20.97
N ARG A 188 14.05 1.36 -20.98
CA ARG A 188 13.60 2.60 -21.62
C ARG A 188 13.35 2.41 -23.12
N GLN A 189 14.22 1.67 -23.80
CA GLN A 189 14.06 1.33 -25.21
C GLN A 189 12.86 0.39 -25.41
N ALA A 190 12.69 -0.63 -24.58
CA ALA A 190 11.56 -1.55 -24.64
C ALA A 190 10.20 -0.83 -24.48
N ILE A 191 10.10 0.13 -23.55
CA ILE A 191 8.92 0.98 -23.39
C ILE A 191 8.63 1.75 -24.68
N THR A 192 9.68 2.34 -25.27
CA THR A 192 9.56 3.09 -26.54
C THR A 192 9.07 2.18 -27.67
N ASP A 193 9.66 1.01 -27.81
CA ASP A 193 9.33 0.06 -28.87
C ASP A 193 7.89 -0.44 -28.76
N VAL A 194 7.44 -0.81 -27.56
CA VAL A 194 6.04 -1.25 -27.32
C VAL A 194 5.05 -0.17 -27.76
N PHE A 195 5.26 1.09 -27.35
CA PHE A 195 4.36 2.18 -27.70
C PHE A 195 4.41 2.53 -29.19
N VAL A 196 5.60 2.55 -29.79
CA VAL A 196 5.78 2.88 -31.21
C VAL A 196 5.21 1.78 -32.09
N GLN A 197 5.40 0.50 -31.74
CA GLN A 197 4.80 -0.62 -32.45
C GLN A 197 3.27 -0.56 -32.38
N GLN A 198 2.71 -0.33 -31.20
CA GLN A 198 1.27 -0.15 -31.02
C GLN A 198 0.76 1.04 -31.84
N TRP A 199 1.43 2.18 -31.81
CA TRP A 199 1.06 3.38 -32.56
C TRP A 199 1.08 3.18 -34.09
N ARG A 200 2.09 2.46 -34.61
CA ARG A 200 2.15 2.04 -36.02
C ARG A 200 1.04 1.07 -36.39
N SER A 201 0.67 0.16 -35.49
CA SER A 201 -0.43 -0.80 -35.74
C SER A 201 -1.78 -0.11 -35.95
N LEU A 202 -1.94 1.11 -35.42
CA LEU A 202 -3.11 1.97 -35.62
C LEU A 202 -3.07 2.77 -36.94
N GLY A 203 -2.06 2.56 -37.79
CA GLY A 203 -1.90 3.22 -39.08
C GLY A 203 -1.22 4.59 -39.03
N ASN A 204 -0.65 4.99 -37.89
CA ASN A 204 0.06 6.26 -37.77
C ASN A 204 1.49 6.14 -38.31
N GLU A 205 1.91 7.16 -39.05
CA GLU A 205 3.30 7.28 -39.48
C GLU A 205 4.21 7.63 -38.31
N VAL A 206 5.38 7.01 -38.28
CA VAL A 206 6.45 7.32 -37.33
C VAL A 206 7.72 7.45 -38.13
N ALA A 207 8.55 8.43 -37.79
CA ALA A 207 9.86 8.55 -38.37
C ALA A 207 10.63 7.22 -38.28
N SER A 208 11.45 6.93 -39.28
CA SER A 208 12.26 5.72 -39.32
C SER A 208 13.34 5.70 -38.24
N ASP A 209 13.75 6.88 -37.76
CA ASP A 209 14.73 7.08 -36.69
C ASP A 209 14.03 7.32 -35.34
N SER A 210 14.28 6.44 -34.36
CA SER A 210 13.71 6.53 -33.01
C SER A 210 14.09 7.82 -32.27
N SER A 211 15.23 8.43 -32.60
CA SER A 211 15.68 9.69 -31.98
C SER A 211 14.87 10.92 -32.40
N SER A 212 14.10 10.81 -33.48
CA SER A 212 13.23 11.86 -34.02
C SER A 212 11.76 11.72 -33.63
N ILE A 213 11.43 10.71 -32.83
CA ILE A 213 10.08 10.48 -32.31
C ILE A 213 9.81 11.48 -31.20
N ASP A 214 8.74 12.28 -31.34
CA ASP A 214 8.20 13.06 -30.23
C ASP A 214 7.40 12.14 -29.29
N PRO A 215 7.88 11.85 -28.07
CA PRO A 215 7.17 10.98 -27.13
C PRO A 215 5.80 11.54 -26.73
N ALA A 216 5.60 12.86 -26.83
CA ALA A 216 4.34 13.51 -26.49
C ALA A 216 3.28 13.32 -27.56
N ALA A 217 3.64 12.95 -28.79
CA ALA A 217 2.71 12.69 -29.88
C ALA A 217 2.21 11.23 -29.89
N VAL A 218 3.04 10.29 -29.41
CA VAL A 218 2.72 8.86 -29.40
C VAL A 218 1.73 8.53 -28.28
N ARG A 219 0.63 7.84 -28.63
CA ARG A 219 -0.37 7.32 -27.69
C ARG A 219 -0.52 5.80 -27.87
N PHE A 220 -0.95 5.11 -26.81
CA PHE A 220 -1.25 3.68 -26.93
C PHE A 220 -2.52 3.42 -27.78
N GLY A 221 -3.43 4.39 -27.83
CA GLY A 221 -4.65 4.40 -28.64
C GLY A 221 -5.81 3.59 -28.05
N ARG A 222 -5.60 2.95 -26.90
CA ARG A 222 -6.60 2.19 -26.15
C ARG A 222 -6.13 2.02 -24.70
N ARG A 223 -6.98 1.41 -23.86
CA ARG A 223 -6.61 1.06 -22.49
C ARG A 223 -5.52 -0.01 -22.49
N VAL A 224 -4.58 0.11 -21.55
CA VAL A 224 -3.66 -0.97 -21.16
C VAL A 224 -4.30 -1.74 -20.00
N ASP A 225 -4.62 -3.01 -20.21
CA ASP A 225 -5.18 -3.89 -19.18
C ASP A 225 -4.41 -5.22 -19.04
N TRP A 226 -4.92 -6.15 -18.23
CA TRP A 226 -4.23 -7.39 -17.86
C TRP A 226 -3.82 -8.27 -19.04
N ASP A 227 -4.57 -8.20 -20.14
CA ASP A 227 -4.32 -9.03 -21.32
C ASP A 227 -3.21 -8.41 -22.21
N ASP A 228 -2.69 -7.25 -21.86
CA ASP A 228 -1.64 -6.55 -22.61
C ASP A 228 -0.24 -6.84 -22.08
N ALA A 229 0.71 -7.09 -23.00
CA ALA A 229 2.13 -7.17 -22.67
C ALA A 229 2.65 -5.86 -22.03
N ALA A 230 2.08 -4.71 -22.42
CA ALA A 230 2.39 -3.41 -21.84
C ALA A 230 2.06 -3.30 -20.33
N TRP A 231 1.20 -4.17 -19.79
CA TRP A 231 0.94 -4.23 -18.35
C TRP A 231 2.20 -4.52 -17.53
N ALA A 232 3.12 -5.32 -18.08
CA ALA A 232 4.39 -5.64 -17.41
C ALA A 232 5.29 -4.41 -17.18
N ILE A 233 5.15 -3.37 -18.00
CA ILE A 233 5.86 -2.09 -17.83
C ILE A 233 5.39 -1.42 -16.53
N PHE A 234 4.07 -1.26 -16.37
CA PHE A 234 3.48 -0.64 -15.17
C PHE A 234 3.65 -1.51 -13.92
N MET A 235 3.61 -2.84 -14.08
CA MET A 235 3.95 -3.77 -13.01
C MET A 235 5.38 -3.53 -12.49
N GLY A 236 6.35 -3.30 -13.38
CA GLY A 236 7.70 -2.96 -12.98
C GLY A 236 7.77 -1.66 -12.18
N PHE A 237 7.05 -0.62 -12.62
CA PHE A 237 6.99 0.67 -11.92
C PHE A 237 6.45 0.50 -10.49
N GLU A 238 5.29 -0.14 -10.36
CA GLU A 238 4.64 -0.28 -9.05
C GLU A 238 5.38 -1.27 -8.14
N HIS A 239 6.06 -2.26 -8.71
CA HIS A 239 6.96 -3.11 -7.95
C HIS A 239 8.15 -2.31 -7.38
N GLU A 240 8.77 -1.45 -8.18
CA GLU A 240 9.84 -0.57 -7.69
C GLU A 240 9.34 0.37 -6.57
N ARG A 241 8.12 0.90 -6.68
CA ARG A 241 7.45 1.70 -5.63
C ARG A 241 7.31 0.93 -4.31
N ILE A 242 6.96 -0.36 -4.35
CA ILE A 242 6.93 -1.25 -3.17
C ILE A 242 8.31 -1.31 -2.49
N HIS A 243 9.37 -1.38 -3.28
CA HIS A 243 10.72 -1.49 -2.76
C HIS A 243 11.33 -0.17 -2.28
N ILE A 244 10.83 0.99 -2.72
CA ILE A 244 11.14 2.28 -2.08
C ILE A 244 10.65 2.24 -0.63
N GLU A 245 9.39 1.86 -0.40
CA GLU A 245 8.83 1.80 0.94
C GLU A 245 9.51 0.72 1.79
N THR A 246 9.67 -0.50 1.26
CA THR A 246 10.37 -1.60 1.97
C THR A 246 11.80 -1.22 2.36
N SER A 247 12.56 -0.62 1.44
CA SER A 247 13.93 -0.17 1.69
C SER A 247 13.98 0.87 2.80
N SER A 248 13.01 1.78 2.86
CA SER A 248 12.98 2.84 3.87
C SER A 248 12.79 2.31 5.30
N VAL A 249 12.08 1.19 5.47
CA VAL A 249 11.98 0.51 6.78
C VAL A 249 13.36 -0.03 7.18
N LEU A 250 14.05 -0.71 6.28
CA LEU A 250 15.38 -1.29 6.54
C LEU A 250 16.44 -0.22 6.79
N ILE A 251 16.41 0.88 6.04
CA ILE A 251 17.27 2.05 6.24
C ILE A 251 17.11 2.61 7.67
N ARG A 252 15.90 2.59 8.23
CA ARG A 252 15.62 3.06 9.59
C ARG A 252 16.21 2.14 10.66
N GLU A 253 16.41 0.87 10.36
CA GLU A 253 17.07 -0.12 11.23
C GLU A 253 18.61 -0.04 11.17
N LEU A 254 19.19 0.55 10.13
CA LEU A 254 20.64 0.71 10.01
C LEU A 254 21.20 1.62 11.11
N PRO A 255 22.47 1.43 11.52
CA PRO A 255 23.16 2.39 12.37
C PRO A 255 23.14 3.80 11.76
N LEU A 256 23.07 4.84 12.59
CA LEU A 256 23.05 6.23 12.11
C LEU A 256 24.29 6.58 11.28
N ALA A 257 25.45 6.00 11.59
CA ALA A 257 26.69 6.22 10.84
C ALA A 257 26.64 5.63 9.41
N SER A 258 25.68 4.74 9.13
CA SER A 258 25.49 4.09 7.83
C SER A 258 24.51 4.84 6.93
N VAL A 259 23.95 5.97 7.38
CA VAL A 259 22.92 6.72 6.63
C VAL A 259 23.13 8.23 6.71
N ARG A 260 22.75 8.93 5.66
CA ARG A 260 22.70 10.39 5.55
C ARG A 260 21.41 10.78 4.81
N ARG A 261 20.78 11.90 5.16
CA ARG A 261 19.67 12.44 4.35
C ARG A 261 20.16 12.78 2.92
N PRO A 262 19.54 12.23 1.86
CA PRO A 262 19.87 12.59 0.49
C PRO A 262 19.53 14.05 0.17
N LEU A 263 20.25 14.68 -0.76
CA LEU A 263 20.06 16.11 -1.10
C LEU A 263 18.65 16.41 -1.64
N TYR A 264 18.10 15.52 -2.46
CA TYR A 264 16.82 15.71 -3.17
C TYR A 264 15.63 15.05 -2.45
N TRP A 265 15.78 14.75 -1.16
CA TRP A 265 14.76 14.10 -0.34
C TRP A 265 13.87 15.15 0.37
N PRO A 266 12.54 14.92 0.50
CA PRO A 266 11.67 15.84 1.24
C PRO A 266 12.12 16.03 2.70
N ALA A 267 11.94 17.23 3.21
CA ALA A 267 12.19 17.52 4.62
C ALA A 267 11.20 16.77 5.54
N ASN A 268 11.63 16.49 6.77
CA ASN A 268 10.73 16.06 7.84
C ASN A 268 9.69 17.14 8.15
N HIS A 269 8.61 16.74 8.80
CA HIS A 269 7.57 17.68 9.21
C HIS A 269 8.12 18.73 10.19
N ALA A 270 7.64 19.96 10.09
CA ALA A 270 8.14 21.09 10.87
C ALA A 270 8.03 20.88 12.40
N SER A 271 7.14 20.00 12.86
CA SER A 271 7.02 19.67 14.29
C SER A 271 8.29 19.07 14.89
N VAL A 272 9.15 18.42 14.08
CA VAL A 272 10.45 17.91 14.52
C VAL A 272 11.29 19.00 15.17
N SER A 273 11.27 20.20 14.61
CA SER A 273 12.06 21.36 15.04
C SER A 273 11.30 22.29 16.03
N SER A 274 10.10 21.92 16.45
CA SER A 274 9.27 22.79 17.32
C SER A 274 9.80 22.89 18.75
N ALA A 275 9.54 24.02 19.42
CA ALA A 275 9.91 24.21 20.84
C ALA A 275 9.28 23.15 21.77
N THR A 276 8.06 22.69 21.45
CA THR A 276 7.36 21.60 22.17
C THR A 276 8.11 20.27 22.05
N SER A 277 8.66 19.96 20.87
CA SER A 277 9.54 18.81 20.63
C SER A 277 10.85 18.91 21.44
N LEU A 278 11.38 20.13 21.64
CA LEU A 278 12.65 20.37 22.33
C LEU A 278 12.54 20.43 23.87
N SER A 279 11.36 20.67 24.46
CA SER A 279 11.21 20.95 25.90
C SER A 279 10.74 19.78 26.79
N THR A 280 10.57 18.56 26.25
CA THR A 280 9.88 17.46 26.95
C THR A 280 10.73 16.62 27.92
N PHE A 281 11.95 17.04 28.26
CA PHE A 281 12.88 16.15 28.98
C PHE A 281 12.59 15.95 30.48
N THR A 282 11.63 16.66 31.08
CA THR A 282 11.44 16.67 32.55
C THR A 282 10.10 16.16 33.06
N LYS A 283 9.08 15.97 32.21
CA LYS A 283 7.75 15.50 32.63
C LYS A 283 7.22 14.39 31.71
N PRO A 284 6.54 13.36 32.23
CA PRO A 284 5.86 12.36 31.40
C PRO A 284 4.86 13.03 30.44
N PRO A 285 4.66 12.49 29.23
CA PRO A 285 3.67 13.03 28.30
C PRO A 285 2.25 12.87 28.89
N LEU A 286 1.42 13.91 28.74
CA LEU A 286 0.06 13.95 29.28
C LEU A 286 -0.98 14.09 28.15
N PRO A 287 -2.09 13.31 28.19
CA PRO A 287 -3.22 13.50 27.28
C PRO A 287 -3.77 14.93 27.35
N GLY A 288 -4.14 15.50 26.20
CA GLY A 288 -4.66 16.87 26.07
C GLY A 288 -3.59 17.97 26.16
N MET A 289 -2.34 17.63 26.47
CA MET A 289 -1.21 18.58 26.50
C MET A 289 -0.09 18.19 25.54
N SER A 290 0.43 16.97 25.67
CA SER A 290 1.55 16.47 24.87
C SER A 290 1.08 15.74 23.61
N PHE A 291 -0.13 15.21 23.64
CA PHE A 291 -0.80 14.51 22.55
C PHE A 291 -2.33 14.64 22.74
N PRO A 292 -3.14 14.56 21.68
CA PRO A 292 -4.59 14.75 21.79
C PRO A 292 -5.25 13.64 22.61
N VAL A 293 -6.39 13.96 23.22
CA VAL A 293 -7.30 12.93 23.76
C VAL A 293 -7.94 12.20 22.57
N ASN A 294 -7.85 10.88 22.56
CA ASN A 294 -8.31 10.04 21.46
C ASN A 294 -9.67 9.40 21.78
N GLU A 295 -10.73 10.13 21.46
CA GLU A 295 -12.11 9.73 21.73
C GLU A 295 -12.61 8.67 20.74
N PHE A 296 -13.53 7.83 21.20
CA PHE A 296 -14.27 6.90 20.35
C PHE A 296 -15.47 7.62 19.72
N LEU A 297 -15.43 7.80 18.40
CA LEU A 297 -16.52 8.37 17.62
C LEU A 297 -17.42 7.24 17.09
N PRO A 298 -18.76 7.40 17.11
CA PRO A 298 -19.65 6.49 16.40
C PRO A 298 -19.45 6.64 14.90
N VAL A 299 -19.41 5.52 14.18
CA VAL A 299 -19.40 5.52 12.72
C VAL A 299 -20.84 5.48 12.23
N SER A 300 -21.33 6.60 11.70
CA SER A 300 -22.71 6.71 11.24
C SER A 300 -22.91 5.90 9.96
N LEU A 301 -23.82 4.93 10.02
CA LEU A 301 -24.11 3.99 8.95
C LEU A 301 -24.84 4.60 7.73
N PHE A 302 -25.27 5.87 7.81
CA PHE A 302 -25.93 6.59 6.72
C PHE A 302 -25.56 8.08 6.73
N SER A 303 -24.94 8.56 5.65
CA SER A 303 -25.32 9.85 5.06
C SER A 303 -25.16 9.74 3.55
N SER A 304 -26.30 9.63 2.87
CA SER A 304 -26.41 10.11 1.50
C SER A 304 -26.23 11.62 1.57
N VAL A 305 -24.99 12.09 1.50
CA VAL A 305 -24.75 13.52 1.32
C VAL A 305 -25.07 13.81 -0.13
N ASP A 306 -26.18 14.52 -0.34
CA ASP A 306 -26.52 15.12 -1.62
C ASP A 306 -25.31 15.93 -2.13
N PRO A 307 -24.72 15.58 -3.29
CA PRO A 307 -23.56 16.28 -3.85
C PRO A 307 -23.79 17.77 -4.12
N SER A 308 -25.05 18.24 -4.12
CA SER A 308 -25.39 19.65 -4.36
C SER A 308 -25.14 20.59 -3.18
N LEU A 309 -24.72 20.09 -2.01
CA LEU A 309 -24.50 20.91 -0.81
C LEU A 309 -23.02 21.27 -0.53
N SER A 310 -22.06 20.86 -1.37
CA SER A 310 -20.64 21.18 -1.16
C SER A 310 -20.24 22.62 -1.50
N ASP A 311 -21.11 23.41 -2.14
CA ASP A 311 -20.72 24.71 -2.74
C ASP A 311 -21.13 25.96 -1.94
N LYS A 312 -21.67 25.83 -0.72
CA LYS A 312 -22.00 27.00 0.11
C LYS A 312 -21.68 26.79 1.59
N ALA A 313 -20.40 26.68 1.91
CA ALA A 313 -19.90 26.82 3.28
C ALA A 313 -18.92 28.00 3.40
N SER A 314 -19.41 29.20 3.13
CA SER A 314 -18.75 30.44 3.58
C SER A 314 -19.83 31.41 4.05
N SER A 315 -19.80 31.71 5.35
CA SER A 315 -20.74 32.54 6.12
C SER A 315 -22.07 31.88 6.47
N LEU A 316 -22.21 31.50 7.76
CA LEU A 316 -23.23 31.98 8.71
C LEU A 316 -23.23 31.06 9.94
N ASN A 317 -23.46 31.67 11.12
CA ASN A 317 -23.36 31.06 12.45
C ASN A 317 -24.22 29.77 12.62
N PRO A 318 -23.82 28.85 13.50
CA PRO A 318 -24.59 27.64 13.77
C PRO A 318 -25.93 27.96 14.45
N PRO A 319 -27.07 27.42 13.99
CA PRO A 319 -28.32 27.50 14.73
C PRO A 319 -28.32 26.53 15.92
N SER A 320 -29.02 26.91 16.99
CA SER A 320 -29.12 26.18 18.24
C SER A 320 -29.81 24.81 18.09
N LEU A 321 -29.18 23.78 18.67
CA LEU A 321 -29.71 22.42 18.83
C LEU A 321 -30.95 22.44 19.72
N ASN A 322 -32.13 22.22 19.15
CA ASN A 322 -33.30 21.77 19.90
C ASN A 322 -33.98 20.59 19.19
N SER A 323 -34.01 19.48 19.92
CA SER A 323 -34.92 18.33 19.82
C SER A 323 -35.19 17.73 18.44
N PHE A 324 -34.33 16.81 18.01
CA PHE A 324 -34.75 15.69 17.18
C PHE A 324 -34.91 14.45 18.07
N SER A 325 -36.14 13.96 18.20
CA SER A 325 -36.44 12.66 18.78
C SER A 325 -35.94 11.57 17.82
N SER A 326 -34.85 10.92 18.18
CA SER A 326 -34.31 9.76 17.46
C SER A 326 -35.30 8.59 17.55
N PRO A 327 -35.69 7.94 16.44
CA PRO A 327 -36.34 6.63 16.54
C PRO A 327 -35.34 5.65 17.15
N SER A 328 -35.81 4.83 18.10
CA SER A 328 -35.01 3.79 18.73
C SER A 328 -34.44 2.84 17.66
N PRO A 329 -33.13 2.56 17.65
CA PRO A 329 -32.54 1.65 16.66
C PRO A 329 -33.06 0.24 16.92
N SER A 330 -33.76 -0.35 15.95
CA SER A 330 -33.99 -1.80 15.92
C SER A 330 -32.63 -2.51 15.83
N SER A 331 -32.40 -3.55 16.64
CA SER A 331 -31.11 -4.25 16.85
C SER A 331 -30.53 -5.01 15.64
N SER A 332 -30.93 -4.66 14.42
CA SER A 332 -30.60 -5.40 13.19
C SER A 332 -30.12 -4.52 12.02
N SER A 333 -29.76 -3.25 12.23
CA SER A 333 -29.25 -2.42 11.13
C SER A 333 -27.79 -2.76 10.82
N PHE A 334 -27.50 -3.01 9.54
CA PHE A 334 -26.15 -3.18 9.01
C PHE A 334 -26.02 -2.33 7.75
N THR A 335 -24.81 -1.85 7.47
CA THR A 335 -24.45 -1.24 6.19
C THR A 335 -23.65 -2.23 5.38
N THR A 336 -24.06 -2.47 4.13
CA THR A 336 -23.29 -3.32 3.23
C THR A 336 -22.18 -2.49 2.60
N VAL A 337 -20.94 -2.85 2.88
CA VAL A 337 -19.74 -2.25 2.28
C VAL A 337 -19.32 -3.11 1.09
N THR A 338 -19.08 -2.47 -0.06
CA THR A 338 -18.57 -3.18 -1.24
C THR A 338 -17.08 -2.92 -1.39
N LEU A 339 -16.30 -4.01 -1.43
CA LEU A 339 -14.85 -3.99 -1.57
C LEU A 339 -14.43 -4.46 -2.96
N GLY A 340 -13.21 -4.10 -3.34
CA GLY A 340 -12.56 -4.54 -4.56
C GLY A 340 -12.54 -3.50 -5.69
N LYS A 341 -11.58 -3.64 -6.58
CA LYS A 341 -11.32 -2.78 -7.72
C LYS A 341 -11.99 -3.35 -8.97
N SER A 342 -12.66 -2.51 -9.73
CA SER A 342 -13.21 -2.91 -11.03
C SER A 342 -12.10 -3.12 -12.06
N LEU A 343 -12.29 -4.09 -12.95
CA LEU A 343 -11.34 -4.39 -14.03
C LEU A 343 -11.22 -3.26 -15.06
N ASP A 344 -12.23 -2.39 -15.18
CA ASP A 344 -12.24 -1.24 -16.08
C ASP A 344 -11.70 0.05 -15.42
N TYR A 345 -11.30 0.00 -14.16
CA TYR A 345 -10.75 1.17 -13.47
C TYR A 345 -9.43 1.61 -14.13
N PRO A 346 -9.24 2.91 -14.42
CA PRO A 346 -8.21 3.39 -15.35
C PRO A 346 -6.79 3.47 -14.76
N SER A 347 -6.44 2.60 -13.81
CA SER A 347 -5.11 2.58 -13.18
C SER A 347 -4.60 1.17 -12.96
N PHE A 348 -3.28 1.04 -12.80
CA PHE A 348 -2.66 -0.21 -12.39
C PHE A 348 -3.20 -0.67 -11.01
N GLY A 349 -3.42 -1.98 -10.85
CA GLY A 349 -3.73 -2.61 -9.57
C GLY A 349 -3.15 -4.02 -9.52
N TRP A 350 -2.85 -4.52 -8.32
CA TRP A 350 -2.41 -5.90 -8.13
C TRP A 350 -3.56 -6.89 -8.21
N ASP A 351 -3.24 -8.15 -8.50
CA ASP A 351 -4.21 -9.24 -8.64
C ASP A 351 -5.16 -9.40 -7.45
N ASN A 352 -4.68 -9.16 -6.23
CA ASN A 352 -5.49 -9.23 -5.03
C ASN A 352 -6.56 -8.13 -4.91
N GLU A 353 -6.48 -7.05 -5.70
CA GLU A 353 -7.39 -5.93 -5.61
C GLU A 353 -8.69 -6.18 -6.39
N TYR A 354 -8.65 -7.07 -7.38
CA TYR A 354 -9.76 -7.30 -8.29
C TYR A 354 -10.73 -8.36 -7.77
N GLY A 355 -12.00 -8.16 -8.12
CA GLY A 355 -13.14 -8.94 -7.63
C GLY A 355 -14.06 -8.05 -6.81
N VAL A 356 -15.15 -8.65 -6.30
CA VAL A 356 -16.14 -7.91 -5.51
C VAL A 356 -16.49 -8.73 -4.27
N ARG A 357 -16.46 -8.08 -3.12
CA ARG A 357 -16.93 -8.65 -1.85
C ARG A 357 -17.85 -7.66 -1.16
N GLU A 358 -19.07 -8.09 -0.88
CA GLU A 358 -20.02 -7.35 -0.06
C GLU A 358 -19.91 -7.82 1.39
N VAL A 359 -19.72 -6.88 2.31
CA VAL A 359 -19.53 -7.17 3.74
C VAL A 359 -20.58 -6.38 4.53
N PRO A 360 -21.50 -7.04 5.26
CA PRO A 360 -22.40 -6.36 6.18
C PRO A 360 -21.63 -5.91 7.43
N VAL A 361 -21.64 -4.62 7.71
CA VAL A 361 -20.97 -4.01 8.86
C VAL A 361 -22.02 -3.44 9.82
N ARG A 362 -21.97 -3.85 11.09
CA ARG A 362 -22.83 -3.32 12.16
C ARG A 362 -22.30 -1.95 12.63
N PRO A 363 -23.13 -1.12 13.30
CA PRO A 363 -22.62 0.07 13.95
C PRO A 363 -21.49 -0.25 14.92
N PHE A 364 -20.49 0.61 14.95
CA PHE A 364 -19.34 0.49 15.85
C PHE A 364 -18.83 1.88 16.23
N LYS A 365 -18.02 1.92 17.28
CA LYS A 365 -17.27 3.12 17.63
C LYS A 365 -15.79 2.90 17.35
N CYS A 366 -15.12 3.93 16.88
CA CYS A 366 -13.72 3.86 16.52
C CYS A 366 -12.98 5.09 17.05
N GLN A 367 -11.73 4.92 17.43
CA GLN A 367 -10.88 6.05 17.80
C GLN A 367 -10.74 7.06 16.66
N LYS A 368 -10.84 8.34 17.02
CA LYS A 368 -10.72 9.50 16.13
C LYS A 368 -9.38 9.54 15.40
N TYR A 369 -8.31 9.28 16.15
CA TYR A 369 -6.93 9.29 15.68
C TYR A 369 -6.33 7.87 15.72
N LYS A 370 -5.27 7.65 14.93
CA LYS A 370 -4.35 6.54 15.20
C LYS A 370 -3.76 6.68 16.60
N VAL A 371 -3.46 5.55 17.24
CA VAL A 371 -2.83 5.54 18.56
C VAL A 371 -1.51 6.30 18.48
N THR A 372 -1.34 7.28 19.35
CA THR A 372 -0.15 8.14 19.37
C THR A 372 1.02 7.51 20.13
N ASN A 373 2.25 7.98 19.89
CA ASN A 373 3.41 7.61 20.71
C ASN A 373 3.17 7.88 22.21
N GLY A 374 2.47 8.97 22.53
CA GLY A 374 2.13 9.34 23.90
C GLY A 374 1.13 8.40 24.57
N GLU A 375 0.12 7.91 23.84
CA GLU A 375 -0.77 6.86 24.34
C GLU A 375 -0.01 5.54 24.54
N PHE A 376 0.82 5.16 23.56
CA PHE A 376 1.61 3.94 23.61
C PHE A 376 2.67 3.96 24.72
N PHE A 377 3.15 5.14 25.10
CA PHE A 377 4.06 5.30 26.23
C PHE A 377 3.45 4.80 27.55
N ALA A 378 2.16 5.03 27.77
CA ALA A 378 1.47 4.53 28.96
C ALA A 378 1.50 2.99 29.01
N PHE A 379 1.25 2.33 27.87
CA PHE A 379 1.37 0.87 27.75
C PHE A 379 2.79 0.38 28.08
N VAL A 380 3.83 1.01 27.51
CA VAL A 380 5.23 0.65 27.80
C VAL A 380 5.55 0.83 29.28
N LYS A 381 5.21 1.99 29.85
CA LYS A 381 5.51 2.36 31.25
C LYS A 381 4.79 1.45 32.26
N GLU A 382 3.56 1.03 31.96
CA GLU A 382 2.75 0.18 32.84
C GLU A 382 3.07 -1.32 32.68
N GLY A 383 4.17 -1.68 32.01
CA GLY A 383 4.62 -3.07 31.90
C GLY A 383 3.96 -3.85 30.76
N GLY A 384 3.46 -3.17 29.72
CA GLY A 384 2.89 -3.78 28.53
C GLY A 384 3.82 -4.80 27.85
N TYR A 385 5.13 -4.51 27.80
CA TYR A 385 6.18 -5.42 27.34
C TYR A 385 6.76 -6.29 28.46
N VAL A 386 6.05 -6.51 29.56
CA VAL A 386 6.49 -7.37 30.69
C VAL A 386 5.43 -8.39 31.07
N ASP A 387 4.15 -8.09 30.86
CA ASP A 387 3.05 -8.97 31.19
C ASP A 387 2.54 -9.75 29.97
N ALA A 388 2.65 -11.09 30.03
CA ALA A 388 2.24 -11.99 28.95
C ALA A 388 0.74 -11.94 28.66
N ARG A 389 -0.09 -11.53 29.63
CA ARG A 389 -1.55 -11.55 29.51
C ARG A 389 -2.10 -10.65 28.40
N TYR A 390 -1.33 -9.65 27.97
CA TYR A 390 -1.73 -8.73 26.91
C TYR A 390 -1.47 -9.31 25.52
N TRP A 391 -0.65 -10.35 25.40
CA TRP A 391 -0.15 -10.84 24.12
C TRP A 391 -0.84 -12.13 23.70
N SER A 392 -0.97 -12.33 22.39
CA SER A 392 -1.24 -13.68 21.87
C SER A 392 -0.05 -14.59 22.12
N HIS A 393 -0.24 -15.91 21.97
CA HIS A 393 0.85 -16.88 22.12
C HIS A 393 2.04 -16.55 21.20
N ASP A 394 1.77 -16.32 19.92
CA ASP A 394 2.82 -16.01 18.93
C ASP A 394 3.45 -14.63 19.18
N GLY A 395 2.64 -13.62 19.53
CA GLY A 395 3.14 -12.28 19.83
C GLY A 395 4.04 -12.27 21.07
N TRP A 396 3.67 -13.02 22.11
CA TRP A 396 4.53 -13.20 23.28
C TRP A 396 5.81 -13.95 22.95
N GLY A 397 5.71 -15.02 22.15
CA GLY A 397 6.85 -15.79 21.66
C GLY A 397 7.84 -14.91 20.90
N TRP A 398 7.34 -14.10 19.95
CA TRP A 398 8.14 -13.11 19.22
C TRP A 398 8.79 -12.11 20.16
N ARG A 399 8.02 -11.48 21.06
CA ARG A 399 8.51 -10.46 21.98
C ARG A 399 9.64 -11.02 22.86
N VAL A 400 9.47 -12.24 23.40
CA VAL A 400 10.46 -12.90 24.26
C VAL A 400 11.70 -13.27 23.46
N PHE A 401 11.54 -13.86 22.28
CA PHE A 401 12.64 -14.24 21.40
C PHE A 401 13.49 -13.04 20.97
N ARG A 402 12.84 -11.92 20.61
CA ARG A 402 13.52 -10.68 20.21
C ARG A 402 14.00 -9.85 21.40
N ASN A 403 13.53 -10.14 22.61
CA ASN A 403 13.84 -9.38 23.83
C ASN A 403 13.57 -7.86 23.70
N ILE A 404 12.49 -7.52 22.99
CA ILE A 404 12.08 -6.14 22.75
C ILE A 404 11.28 -5.63 23.97
N LYS A 405 11.50 -4.36 24.32
CA LYS A 405 10.95 -3.72 25.54
C LYS A 405 10.14 -2.45 25.28
N TRP A 406 10.12 -2.00 24.03
CA TRP A 406 9.46 -0.79 23.52
C TRP A 406 9.46 -0.86 21.98
N PRO A 407 8.68 -0.01 21.28
CA PRO A 407 8.65 -0.01 19.81
C PRO A 407 10.04 0.11 19.19
N THR A 408 10.30 -0.62 18.11
CA THR A 408 11.63 -0.77 17.49
C THR A 408 12.35 0.55 17.22
N PHE A 409 11.62 1.59 16.84
CA PHE A 409 12.19 2.89 16.47
C PHE A 409 12.22 3.91 17.60
N TRP A 410 11.91 3.51 18.84
CA TRP A 410 12.15 4.33 20.02
C TRP A 410 13.60 4.16 20.47
N ALA A 411 14.37 5.25 20.44
CA ALA A 411 15.76 5.28 20.88
C ALA A 411 15.82 5.63 22.37
N PRO A 412 16.36 4.77 23.25
CA PRO A 412 16.46 5.09 24.68
C PRO A 412 17.35 6.33 24.92
N ASP A 413 16.94 7.20 25.85
CA ASP A 413 17.63 8.44 26.21
C ASP A 413 18.06 8.42 27.68
N GLY A 414 19.26 7.90 27.95
CA GLY A 414 19.83 7.75 29.29
C GLY A 414 19.81 6.31 29.82
N PRO A 415 20.07 6.12 31.13
CA PRO A 415 20.04 4.79 31.76
C PRO A 415 18.72 4.04 31.57
N GLN A 416 18.80 2.71 31.48
CA GLN A 416 17.62 1.84 31.40
C GLN A 416 16.71 2.05 32.62
N GLY A 417 15.39 2.00 32.40
CA GLY A 417 14.37 2.15 33.44
C GLY A 417 13.88 3.58 33.67
N LEU A 418 14.52 4.60 33.08
CA LEU A 418 14.02 5.98 33.16
C LEU A 418 12.80 6.26 32.29
N HIS A 419 12.42 5.33 31.40
CA HIS A 419 11.37 5.51 30.40
C HIS A 419 11.50 6.83 29.63
N ARG A 420 12.74 7.16 29.23
CA ARG A 420 13.07 8.31 28.41
C ARG A 420 13.45 7.83 27.02
N TYR A 421 12.87 8.45 26.01
CA TYR A 421 13.03 8.04 24.62
C TYR A 421 13.17 9.26 23.71
N LYS A 422 13.86 9.03 22.60
CA LYS A 422 13.87 9.84 21.38
C LYS A 422 13.26 9.00 20.26
N LEU A 423 12.97 9.61 19.11
CA LEU A 423 12.39 8.90 17.98
C LEU A 423 13.42 8.75 16.87
N ARG A 424 13.69 7.52 16.43
CA ARG A 424 14.42 7.26 15.18
C ARG A 424 13.46 7.54 14.02
N VAL A 425 13.77 8.53 13.20
CA VAL A 425 13.20 8.71 11.85
C VAL A 425 14.18 8.14 10.81
N LEU A 426 13.91 8.25 9.51
CA LEU A 426 14.71 7.58 8.47
C LEU A 426 16.23 7.78 8.63
N PHE A 427 16.68 9.04 8.71
CA PHE A 427 18.10 9.39 8.63
C PHE A 427 18.69 10.01 9.91
N GLU A 428 17.88 10.18 10.96
CA GLU A 428 18.32 10.84 12.19
C GLU A 428 17.50 10.40 13.41
N VAL A 429 17.95 10.78 14.60
CA VAL A 429 17.19 10.64 15.84
C VAL A 429 16.77 12.02 16.31
N VAL A 430 15.46 12.21 16.45
CA VAL A 430 14.82 13.48 16.82
C VAL A 430 14.26 13.39 18.24
N PRO A 431 13.95 14.52 18.89
CA PRO A 431 13.20 14.47 20.14
C PRO A 431 11.86 13.73 19.97
N MET A 432 11.34 13.18 21.06
CA MET A 432 10.15 12.35 20.97
C MET A 432 8.94 13.13 20.47
N GLN A 433 8.29 12.62 19.41
CA GLN A 433 7.07 13.20 18.86
C GLN A 433 5.85 12.48 19.47
N TRP A 434 5.37 12.97 20.61
CA TRP A 434 4.33 12.28 21.39
C TRP A 434 2.95 12.26 20.72
N ASP A 435 2.65 13.24 19.87
CA ASP A 435 1.39 13.41 19.13
C ASP A 435 1.42 12.80 17.73
N TRP A 436 2.52 12.18 17.33
CA TRP A 436 2.61 11.39 16.09
C TRP A 436 2.03 9.99 16.30
N PRO A 437 1.51 9.35 15.24
CA PRO A 437 1.07 7.96 15.34
C PRO A 437 2.24 7.06 15.73
N VAL A 438 1.98 6.09 16.60
CA VAL A 438 2.98 5.11 17.00
C VAL A 438 3.24 4.14 15.84
N ASP A 439 4.50 3.81 15.62
CA ASP A 439 4.94 2.86 14.59
C ASP A 439 5.29 1.52 15.24
N VAL A 440 4.49 0.49 14.97
CA VAL A 440 4.57 -0.82 15.64
C VAL A 440 4.12 -1.96 14.71
N ASN A 441 4.52 -3.18 15.03
CA ASN A 441 4.00 -4.37 14.33
C ASN A 441 2.59 -4.76 14.84
N TYR A 442 1.99 -5.75 14.16
CA TYR A 442 0.63 -6.22 14.49
C TYR A 442 0.52 -6.83 15.89
N HIS A 443 1.54 -7.54 16.36
CA HIS A 443 1.53 -8.14 17.70
C HIS A 443 1.49 -7.08 18.81
N GLU A 444 2.29 -6.03 18.65
CA GLU A 444 2.32 -4.86 19.54
C GLU A 444 0.98 -4.12 19.53
N ALA A 445 0.39 -3.91 18.34
CA ALA A 445 -0.92 -3.27 18.19
C ALA A 445 -2.03 -4.04 18.92
N ARG A 446 -2.08 -5.38 18.76
CA ARG A 446 -3.04 -6.23 19.49
C ARG A 446 -2.81 -6.25 20.98
N ALA A 447 -1.55 -6.24 21.41
CA ALA A 447 -1.23 -6.22 22.84
C ALA A 447 -1.67 -4.92 23.51
N PHE A 448 -1.46 -3.79 22.82
CA PHE A 448 -1.99 -2.51 23.26
C PHE A 448 -3.52 -2.51 23.34
N ALA A 449 -4.21 -3.05 22.33
CA ALA A 449 -5.67 -3.13 22.33
C ALA A 449 -6.21 -3.89 23.55
N LEU A 450 -5.62 -5.04 23.89
CA LEU A 450 -6.02 -5.83 25.05
C LEU A 450 -5.68 -5.13 26.37
N TRP A 451 -4.49 -4.54 26.50
CA TRP A 451 -4.14 -3.72 27.68
C TRP A 451 -5.12 -2.58 27.87
N ARG A 452 -5.43 -1.85 26.79
CA ARG A 452 -6.32 -0.69 26.85
C ARG A 452 -7.75 -1.08 27.23
N SER A 453 -8.22 -2.23 26.74
CA SER A 453 -9.52 -2.79 27.11
C SER A 453 -9.63 -3.02 28.62
N LEU A 454 -8.60 -3.63 29.20
CA LEU A 454 -8.54 -3.92 30.64
C LEU A 454 -8.39 -2.64 31.47
N LYS A 455 -7.59 -1.69 30.97
CA LYS A 455 -7.37 -0.39 31.61
C LYS A 455 -8.66 0.42 31.70
N ASP A 456 -9.46 0.41 30.65
CA ASP A 456 -10.73 1.13 30.58
C ASP A 456 -11.90 0.36 31.22
N GLY A 457 -11.67 -0.88 31.68
CA GLY A 457 -12.72 -1.74 32.24
C GLY A 457 -13.78 -2.15 31.21
N SER A 458 -13.40 -2.21 29.93
CA SER A 458 -14.33 -2.56 28.86
C SER A 458 -14.81 -4.00 29.00
N LYS A 459 -16.12 -4.21 28.89
CA LYS A 459 -16.75 -5.56 28.94
C LYS A 459 -16.37 -6.42 27.74
N VAL A 460 -16.14 -5.80 26.59
CA VAL A 460 -15.71 -6.45 25.35
C VAL A 460 -14.35 -5.88 24.97
N ALA A 461 -13.41 -6.75 24.61
CA ALA A 461 -12.08 -6.30 24.22
C ALA A 461 -12.15 -5.42 22.97
N TYR A 462 -11.46 -4.29 23.01
CA TYR A 462 -11.13 -3.49 21.85
C TYR A 462 -10.32 -4.33 20.86
N ARG A 463 -10.53 -4.04 19.58
CA ARG A 463 -9.86 -4.72 18.46
C ARG A 463 -9.33 -3.71 17.45
N LEU A 464 -8.67 -4.21 16.41
CA LEU A 464 -8.28 -3.41 15.25
C LEU A 464 -9.42 -3.40 14.24
N LEU A 465 -9.39 -2.46 13.29
CA LEU A 465 -10.39 -2.36 12.22
C LEU A 465 -10.38 -3.58 11.31
N THR A 466 -11.53 -3.89 10.73
CA THR A 466 -11.61 -4.68 9.48
C THR A 466 -11.42 -3.79 8.25
N GLU A 467 -11.15 -4.41 7.10
CA GLU A 467 -11.08 -3.77 5.78
C GLU A 467 -12.37 -3.01 5.44
N ALA A 468 -13.52 -3.62 5.72
CA ALA A 468 -14.83 -3.01 5.48
C ALA A 468 -15.08 -1.80 6.40
N GLU A 469 -14.64 -1.88 7.67
CA GLU A 469 -14.76 -0.75 8.60
C GLU A 469 -13.83 0.40 8.24
N HIS A 470 -12.61 0.12 7.78
CA HIS A 470 -11.69 1.15 7.28
C HIS A 470 -12.33 1.94 6.13
N MET A 471 -13.04 1.29 5.21
CA MET A 471 -13.78 1.98 4.14
C MET A 471 -14.85 2.94 4.67
N LEU A 472 -15.54 2.57 5.75
CA LEU A 472 -16.58 3.42 6.34
C LEU A 472 -16.01 4.68 7.01
N LEU A 473 -14.74 4.67 7.43
CA LEU A 473 -14.07 5.85 7.97
C LEU A 473 -13.72 6.89 6.90
N ARG A 474 -13.62 6.48 5.63
CA ARG A 474 -13.23 7.33 4.49
C ARG A 474 -14.39 8.22 4.05
N ASP A 475 -14.04 9.39 3.50
CA ASP A 475 -14.99 10.23 2.79
C ASP A 475 -15.50 9.54 1.51
N PRO A 476 -16.72 9.87 1.04
CA PRO A 476 -17.31 9.21 -0.14
C PRO A 476 -16.39 9.15 -1.37
N ARG A 477 -15.62 10.21 -1.64
CA ARG A 477 -14.65 10.28 -2.76
C ARG A 477 -13.54 9.22 -2.67
N ASP A 478 -13.16 8.85 -1.44
CA ASP A 478 -12.03 7.96 -1.13
C ASP A 478 -12.49 6.50 -0.90
N ARG A 479 -13.80 6.24 -1.08
CA ARG A 479 -14.38 4.89 -1.04
C ARG A 479 -14.28 4.18 -2.39
N VAL A 480 -14.41 2.87 -2.34
CA VAL A 480 -14.56 2.01 -3.50
C VAL A 480 -15.92 2.28 -4.16
N TRP A 481 -15.94 2.50 -5.48
CA TRP A 481 -17.16 2.73 -6.26
C TRP A 481 -17.29 1.68 -7.37
N HIS A 482 -18.46 1.06 -7.46
CA HIS A 482 -18.79 0.00 -8.43
C HIS A 482 -19.78 0.46 -9.51
N GLY A 483 -19.77 1.74 -9.90
CA GLY A 483 -20.49 2.18 -11.10
C GLY A 483 -22.02 2.24 -10.97
N GLY A 484 -22.57 2.42 -9.75
CA GLY A 484 -23.98 2.76 -9.55
C GLY A 484 -24.90 1.61 -9.19
N LYS A 485 -24.94 1.28 -7.89
CA LYS A 485 -26.15 0.94 -7.14
C LYS A 485 -25.96 1.46 -5.71
N GLU A 486 -25.93 2.78 -5.55
CA GLU A 486 -26.49 3.28 -4.29
C GLU A 486 -27.96 2.90 -4.33
N SER A 487 -28.37 2.03 -3.42
CA SER A 487 -29.79 1.78 -3.19
C SER A 487 -30.44 3.11 -2.86
N LEU A 488 -31.12 3.71 -3.84
CA LEU A 488 -32.09 4.77 -3.61
C LEU A 488 -33.22 4.16 -2.77
N GLY A 489 -33.01 4.16 -1.45
CA GLY A 489 -34.05 3.92 -0.48
C GLY A 489 -34.95 5.16 -0.39
N GLY A 490 -36.17 5.03 -0.91
CA GLY A 490 -37.30 5.93 -0.69
C GLY A 490 -37.55 6.90 -1.84
N GLY A 491 -38.74 7.03 -2.43
CA GLY A 491 -40.02 6.37 -2.23
C GLY A 491 -41.09 7.17 -2.97
N MET A 492 -42.01 6.53 -3.68
CA MET A 492 -43.37 7.06 -3.91
C MET A 492 -44.28 5.97 -4.47
N GLY A 493 -45.44 5.77 -3.83
CA GLY A 493 -46.50 4.92 -4.36
C GLY A 493 -47.23 4.10 -3.30
N VAL A 494 -47.96 4.78 -2.42
CA VAL A 494 -49.06 4.16 -1.66
C VAL A 494 -50.05 3.57 -2.66
N VAL A 495 -50.13 2.25 -2.75
CA VAL A 495 -51.39 1.57 -3.09
C VAL A 495 -51.51 0.36 -2.17
N ALA A 496 -52.51 0.44 -1.30
CA ALA A 496 -52.94 -0.65 -0.46
C ALA A 496 -53.26 -1.89 -1.32
N ASN A 497 -52.74 -3.05 -0.91
CA ASN A 497 -53.42 -4.31 -1.23
C ASN A 497 -53.58 -5.11 0.07
N LEU A 498 -54.79 -4.99 0.60
CA LEU A 498 -55.38 -5.94 1.51
C LEU A 498 -55.52 -7.29 0.79
N GLY A 499 -55.22 -8.37 1.50
CA GLY A 499 -56.01 -9.58 1.35
C GLY A 499 -55.28 -10.82 0.82
N LEU A 500 -55.20 -11.79 1.73
CA LEU A 500 -55.63 -13.18 1.55
C LEU A 500 -54.70 -14.16 0.83
N ASN A 501 -54.11 -14.99 1.68
CA ASN A 501 -54.26 -16.45 1.74
C ASN A 501 -53.80 -17.35 0.57
N SER A 502 -53.23 -18.46 1.03
CA SER A 502 -53.01 -19.75 0.37
C SER A 502 -52.01 -19.71 -0.78
N GLY A 503 -50.98 -20.55 -0.83
CA GLY A 503 -50.84 -21.89 -0.28
C GLY A 503 -50.27 -22.77 -1.40
N LEU A 504 -49.50 -23.77 -0.98
CA LEU A 504 -49.05 -24.92 -1.74
C LEU A 504 -47.66 -24.86 -2.41
N SER A 505 -46.97 -25.93 -2.09
CA SER A 505 -45.64 -26.36 -2.44
C SER A 505 -45.61 -27.17 -3.75
N LEU A 506 -44.37 -27.62 -4.04
CA LEU A 506 -43.92 -28.72 -4.91
C LEU A 506 -43.31 -28.25 -6.23
N ASN A 507 -41.97 -28.29 -6.35
CA ASN A 507 -41.05 -29.42 -6.58
C ASN A 507 -40.80 -29.62 -8.10
N PRO A 508 -39.54 -29.84 -8.54
CA PRO A 508 -39.09 -29.65 -9.91
C PRO A 508 -39.01 -30.98 -10.69
N ASN A 509 -38.71 -30.83 -11.98
CA ASN A 509 -38.24 -31.80 -12.99
C ASN A 509 -39.24 -32.12 -14.11
N ALA A 510 -38.84 -31.78 -15.34
CA ALA A 510 -38.96 -32.68 -16.49
C ALA A 510 -38.04 -32.23 -17.64
N ASN A 511 -37.06 -33.07 -17.95
CA ASN A 511 -36.38 -33.17 -19.25
C ASN A 511 -37.36 -33.61 -20.34
N SER A 512 -37.15 -33.19 -21.60
CA SER A 512 -37.09 -34.10 -22.77
C SER A 512 -36.91 -33.41 -24.13
N ASN A 513 -35.82 -33.78 -24.82
CA ASN A 513 -35.67 -34.26 -26.21
C ASN A 513 -36.19 -33.50 -27.46
N PHE A 514 -35.22 -33.11 -28.31
CA PHE A 514 -35.00 -33.48 -29.74
C PHE A 514 -36.18 -33.90 -30.64
N ASN A 515 -36.35 -33.29 -31.83
CA ASN A 515 -35.84 -33.73 -33.17
C ASN A 515 -36.40 -32.84 -34.34
N PRO A 516 -35.97 -32.98 -35.63
CA PRO A 516 -35.74 -31.85 -36.54
C PRO A 516 -36.60 -31.93 -37.84
N ASN A 517 -36.41 -30.96 -38.74
CA ASN A 517 -36.76 -30.95 -40.17
C ASN A 517 -38.23 -31.10 -40.61
N ALA A 518 -38.76 -30.02 -41.22
CA ALA A 518 -39.40 -30.08 -42.54
C ALA A 518 -39.49 -28.68 -43.18
N ASN A 519 -38.95 -28.57 -44.40
CA ASN A 519 -39.11 -27.45 -45.32
C ASN A 519 -40.54 -27.36 -45.88
N SER A 520 -41.07 -26.16 -46.11
CA SER A 520 -41.20 -25.60 -47.48
C SER A 520 -42.22 -24.45 -47.60
N THR A 521 -41.90 -23.58 -48.57
CA THR A 521 -42.72 -22.64 -49.33
C THR A 521 -42.94 -21.21 -48.81
N SER A 522 -42.55 -20.33 -49.72
CA SER A 522 -42.41 -18.89 -49.72
C SER A 522 -43.70 -18.15 -50.06
N SER A 523 -43.93 -17.00 -49.42
CA SER A 523 -44.45 -15.81 -50.12
C SER A 523 -44.04 -14.54 -49.38
N SER A 524 -43.47 -13.64 -50.15
CA SER A 524 -42.83 -12.37 -49.83
C SER A 524 -43.72 -11.31 -49.20
N SER A 525 -43.25 -10.67 -48.13
CA SER A 525 -43.54 -9.27 -47.84
C SER A 525 -42.38 -8.64 -47.06
N SER A 526 -41.86 -7.56 -47.62
CA SER A 526 -40.73 -6.72 -47.19
C SER A 526 -40.72 -6.35 -45.70
N SER A 527 -39.59 -6.61 -45.03
CA SER A 527 -39.27 -6.09 -43.69
C SER A 527 -38.05 -5.16 -43.76
N PRO A 528 -38.05 -4.02 -43.04
CA PRO A 528 -36.87 -3.16 -42.89
C PRO A 528 -35.85 -3.80 -41.95
N SER A 529 -34.57 -3.55 -42.23
CA SER A 529 -33.39 -4.08 -41.56
C SER A 529 -33.39 -3.86 -40.04
N PRO A 530 -32.96 -4.84 -39.22
CA PRO A 530 -32.70 -4.61 -37.81
C PRO A 530 -31.42 -3.77 -37.67
N SER A 531 -31.57 -2.58 -37.10
CA SER A 531 -30.46 -1.76 -36.63
C SER A 531 -29.66 -2.54 -35.58
N SER A 532 -28.40 -2.80 -35.89
CA SER A 532 -27.37 -3.29 -34.97
C SER A 532 -27.32 -2.43 -33.71
N PRO A 533 -27.21 -3.01 -32.50
CA PRO A 533 -27.03 -2.24 -31.28
C PRO A 533 -25.67 -1.56 -31.33
N SER A 534 -25.67 -0.23 -31.30
CA SER A 534 -24.46 0.57 -31.11
C SER A 534 -23.78 0.16 -29.80
N PRO A 535 -22.45 0.01 -29.76
CA PRO A 535 -21.74 -0.17 -28.50
C PRO A 535 -21.99 1.08 -27.65
N LEU A 536 -22.53 0.89 -26.45
CA LEU A 536 -22.60 1.93 -25.42
C LEU A 536 -21.17 2.36 -25.13
N SER A 537 -20.82 3.58 -25.53
CA SER A 537 -19.60 4.25 -25.07
C SER A 537 -19.61 4.27 -23.54
N PRO A 538 -18.54 3.86 -22.85
CA PRO A 538 -18.48 4.01 -21.40
C PRO A 538 -18.55 5.51 -21.08
N SER A 539 -19.52 5.89 -20.25
CA SER A 539 -19.56 7.22 -19.67
C SER A 539 -18.24 7.48 -18.94
N PRO A 540 -17.64 8.68 -19.04
CA PRO A 540 -16.48 9.00 -18.22
C PRO A 540 -16.85 8.83 -16.74
N PRO A 541 -15.94 8.33 -15.89
CA PRO A 541 -16.19 8.29 -14.46
C PRO A 541 -16.52 9.71 -14.01
N SER A 542 -17.66 9.88 -13.32
CA SER A 542 -17.97 11.15 -12.66
C SER A 542 -16.80 11.56 -11.79
N GLU A 543 -16.49 12.86 -11.69
CA GLU A 543 -15.41 13.43 -10.85
C GLU A 543 -15.37 12.84 -9.41
N ALA A 544 -16.50 12.32 -8.92
CA ALA A 544 -16.66 11.61 -7.66
C ALA A 544 -15.89 10.27 -7.48
N ASN A 545 -15.19 9.75 -8.49
CA ASN A 545 -14.50 8.44 -8.39
C ASN A 545 -13.01 8.43 -8.76
N ILE A 546 -12.36 9.58 -8.87
CA ILE A 546 -10.93 9.62 -9.17
C ILE A 546 -10.14 9.31 -7.90
N ASP A 547 -9.25 8.33 -7.96
CA ASP A 547 -8.29 8.03 -6.90
C ASP A 547 -7.27 9.17 -6.81
N MET A 548 -7.17 9.77 -5.62
CA MET A 548 -6.32 10.93 -5.39
C MET A 548 -4.84 10.66 -5.70
N CYS A 549 -4.36 9.42 -5.59
CA CYS A 549 -2.98 9.09 -5.96
C CYS A 549 -2.69 9.30 -7.47
N MET A 550 -3.71 9.37 -8.32
CA MET A 550 -3.61 9.70 -9.75
C MET A 550 -3.60 11.21 -10.01
N GLN A 551 -3.87 12.05 -9.01
CA GLN A 551 -4.05 13.51 -9.16
C GLN A 551 -3.00 14.34 -8.41
N VAL A 552 -2.32 13.76 -7.43
CA VAL A 552 -1.40 14.50 -6.55
C VAL A 552 0.02 13.97 -6.61
N SER A 553 0.99 14.88 -6.45
CA SER A 553 2.42 14.62 -6.52
C SER A 553 3.16 15.30 -5.37
N GLY A 554 3.94 14.53 -4.61
CA GLY A 554 4.74 15.09 -3.51
C GLY A 554 3.89 15.86 -2.52
N MET A 555 4.33 17.07 -2.18
CA MET A 555 3.66 17.95 -1.20
C MET A 555 2.22 18.34 -1.56
N ASP A 556 1.83 18.22 -2.84
CA ASP A 556 0.46 18.47 -3.27
C ASP A 556 -0.53 17.46 -2.66
N ALA A 557 -0.06 16.28 -2.24
CA ALA A 557 -0.89 15.33 -1.50
C ALA A 557 -1.43 15.92 -0.20
N GLN A 558 -0.58 16.58 0.59
CA GLN A 558 -1.02 17.27 1.80
C GLN A 558 -1.85 18.50 1.45
N ALA A 559 -1.34 19.34 0.53
CA ALA A 559 -1.95 20.63 0.23
C ALA A 559 -3.32 20.54 -0.47
N LYS A 560 -3.54 19.52 -1.31
CA LYS A 560 -4.75 19.36 -2.13
C LYS A 560 -5.64 18.19 -1.69
N ALA A 561 -5.06 17.07 -1.23
CA ALA A 561 -5.84 15.90 -0.83
C ALA A 561 -6.00 15.78 0.69
N GLY A 562 -5.14 16.42 1.49
CA GLY A 562 -5.13 16.31 2.94
C GLY A 562 -4.51 15.01 3.45
N PHE A 563 -3.62 14.38 2.67
CA PHE A 563 -2.98 13.11 3.02
C PHE A 563 -1.46 13.23 3.10
N ASN A 564 -0.84 12.54 4.07
CA ASN A 564 0.61 12.40 4.14
C ASN A 564 1.05 11.08 3.46
N TYR A 565 1.20 11.11 2.15
CA TYR A 565 1.72 10.01 1.32
C TYR A 565 2.40 10.64 0.08
N GLN A 566 2.73 9.86 -0.95
CA GLN A 566 3.37 10.35 -2.17
C GLN A 566 4.70 11.12 -1.92
N LEU A 567 5.38 10.82 -0.80
CA LEU A 567 6.55 11.56 -0.32
C LEU A 567 6.26 13.06 -0.11
N SER A 568 5.06 13.42 0.33
CA SER A 568 4.72 14.80 0.70
C SER A 568 5.60 15.34 1.82
N CYS A 569 6.08 14.46 2.68
CA CYS A 569 6.94 14.76 3.81
C CYS A 569 7.89 13.58 4.06
N GLY A 570 9.10 13.84 4.56
CA GLY A 570 10.09 12.82 4.88
C GLY A 570 9.83 12.05 6.18
N SER A 571 8.70 12.30 6.85
CA SER A 571 8.32 11.70 8.13
C SER A 571 6.80 11.60 8.28
N PRO A 572 6.31 10.88 9.31
CA PRO A 572 4.96 11.08 9.81
C PRO A 572 4.73 12.53 10.27
N THR A 573 3.46 12.86 10.52
CA THR A 573 2.99 14.15 11.05
C THR A 573 2.18 13.93 12.33
N PRO A 574 1.98 14.97 13.17
CA PRO A 574 1.02 14.90 14.27
C PRO A 574 -0.34 14.43 13.77
N VAL A 575 -1.04 13.62 14.56
CA VAL A 575 -2.36 13.05 14.17
C VAL A 575 -3.45 14.11 13.98
N THR A 576 -3.18 15.36 14.38
CA THR A 576 -4.07 16.51 14.21
C THR A 576 -3.64 17.45 13.08
N ALA A 577 -2.54 17.16 12.37
CA ALA A 577 -1.95 18.08 11.40
C ALA A 577 -2.76 18.21 10.10
N LEU A 578 -3.46 17.14 9.73
CA LEU A 578 -4.24 17.03 8.50
C LEU A 578 -5.74 17.11 8.79
N PRO A 579 -6.56 17.57 7.83
CA PRO A 579 -8.00 17.68 8.01
C PRO A 579 -8.64 16.31 8.30
N PRO A 580 -9.68 16.25 9.15
CA PRO A 580 -10.46 15.03 9.32
C PRO A 580 -11.37 14.77 8.11
N THR A 581 -11.85 13.52 8.02
CA THR A 581 -13.01 13.17 7.19
C THR A 581 -14.27 13.87 7.67
N ALA A 582 -15.35 13.86 6.88
CA ALA A 582 -16.65 14.42 7.25
C ALA A 582 -17.23 13.81 8.54
N GLN A 583 -16.79 12.60 8.93
CA GLN A 583 -17.17 11.93 10.17
C GLN A 583 -16.21 12.22 11.34
N GLY A 584 -15.18 13.03 11.12
CA GLY A 584 -14.25 13.47 12.16
C GLY A 584 -12.98 12.61 12.32
N PHE A 585 -12.77 11.58 11.50
CA PHE A 585 -11.60 10.70 11.59
C PHE A 585 -10.38 11.32 10.89
N HIS A 586 -9.22 11.29 11.53
CA HIS A 586 -7.98 11.76 10.93
C HIS A 586 -7.14 10.61 10.40
N ASP A 587 -6.25 10.92 9.46
CA ASP A 587 -5.24 10.03 8.89
C ASP A 587 -5.79 8.68 8.41
N VAL A 588 -7.05 8.60 7.95
CA VAL A 588 -7.60 7.33 7.43
C VAL A 588 -6.80 6.88 6.20
N MET A 589 -6.36 7.82 5.38
CA MET A 589 -5.39 7.64 4.30
C MET A 589 -4.07 8.33 4.66
N GLY A 590 -2.95 7.65 4.44
CA GLY A 590 -1.60 8.16 4.66
C GLY A 590 -1.17 8.24 6.13
N ASN A 591 -0.09 8.99 6.34
CA ASN A 591 0.70 9.13 7.56
C ASN A 591 1.44 7.84 7.94
N LEU A 592 0.73 6.78 8.32
CA LEU A 592 1.24 5.42 8.52
C LEU A 592 0.17 4.44 8.04
N TRP A 593 0.54 3.26 7.55
CA TRP A 593 -0.44 2.21 7.29
C TRP A 593 -1.27 1.87 8.53
N GLU A 594 -2.48 1.36 8.38
CA GLU A 594 -3.27 0.83 9.49
C GLU A 594 -3.32 -0.70 9.44
N TRP A 595 -2.87 -1.34 10.52
CA TRP A 595 -3.09 -2.77 10.73
C TRP A 595 -4.58 -3.09 10.81
N ALA A 596 -5.04 -3.96 9.92
CA ALA A 596 -6.38 -4.53 9.97
C ALA A 596 -6.35 -5.88 10.71
N GLU A 597 -7.45 -6.23 11.37
CA GLU A 597 -7.58 -7.55 11.99
C GLU A 597 -7.77 -8.67 10.97
N ASP A 598 -8.22 -8.34 9.76
CA ASP A 598 -8.39 -9.29 8.66
C ASP A 598 -7.08 -9.96 8.27
N HIS A 599 -7.18 -11.26 8.02
CA HIS A 599 -6.15 -11.98 7.31
C HIS A 599 -6.23 -11.65 5.81
N PHE A 600 -5.07 -11.54 5.19
CA PHE A 600 -5.01 -11.31 3.75
C PHE A 600 -5.65 -12.48 3.00
N SER A 601 -6.61 -12.14 2.14
CA SER A 601 -7.44 -13.11 1.44
C SER A 601 -7.86 -12.61 0.06
N ALA A 602 -8.00 -13.53 -0.87
CA ALA A 602 -8.51 -13.29 -2.21
C ALA A 602 -9.98 -12.83 -2.19
N PHE A 603 -10.36 -11.96 -3.11
CA PHE A 603 -11.77 -11.73 -3.42
C PHE A 603 -12.38 -12.94 -4.15
N PRO A 604 -13.71 -13.13 -4.08
CA PRO A 604 -14.39 -14.13 -4.88
C PRO A 604 -14.05 -13.98 -6.37
N GLY A 605 -13.66 -15.09 -7.00
CA GLY A 605 -13.25 -15.10 -8.41
C GLY A 605 -11.81 -14.64 -8.68
N PHE A 606 -10.98 -14.47 -7.63
CA PHE A 606 -9.56 -14.14 -7.77
C PHE A 606 -8.86 -15.02 -8.80
N LYS A 607 -8.05 -14.37 -9.63
CA LYS A 607 -7.10 -15.00 -10.55
C LYS A 607 -5.75 -14.34 -10.37
N PRO A 608 -4.67 -15.10 -10.20
CA PRO A 608 -3.34 -14.51 -10.18
C PRO A 608 -3.02 -13.90 -11.53
N HIS A 609 -2.26 -12.79 -11.54
CA HIS A 609 -1.83 -12.19 -12.81
C HIS A 609 -0.82 -13.11 -13.51
N PRO A 610 -0.95 -13.38 -14.83
CA PRO A 610 -0.08 -14.34 -15.54
C PRO A 610 1.41 -14.00 -15.47
N TYR A 611 1.77 -12.72 -15.45
CA TYR A 611 3.18 -12.29 -15.37
C TYR A 611 3.78 -12.40 -13.95
N TYR A 612 2.97 -12.52 -12.90
CA TYR A 612 3.44 -12.55 -11.52
C TYR A 612 2.53 -13.39 -10.61
N ILE A 613 2.50 -14.69 -10.88
CA ILE A 613 1.53 -15.63 -10.31
C ILE A 613 1.61 -15.81 -8.79
N ASP A 614 2.78 -15.54 -8.21
CA ASP A 614 3.14 -15.73 -6.82
C ASP A 614 3.21 -14.43 -6.02
N PHE A 615 2.77 -13.29 -6.59
CA PHE A 615 2.75 -12.02 -5.87
C PHE A 615 1.82 -12.04 -4.65
N SER A 616 0.58 -12.50 -4.81
CA SER A 616 -0.43 -12.48 -3.74
C SER A 616 -0.81 -13.87 -3.22
N SER A 617 -0.97 -14.84 -4.12
CA SER A 617 -1.57 -16.13 -3.80
C SER A 617 -0.88 -16.91 -2.67
N PRO A 618 0.46 -16.86 -2.51
CA PRO A 618 1.15 -17.48 -1.39
C PRO A 618 0.75 -16.96 -0.02
N CYS A 619 0.30 -15.71 0.06
CA CYS A 619 0.01 -15.04 1.33
C CYS A 619 -1.43 -15.25 1.82
N PHE A 620 -2.26 -16.01 1.10
CA PHE A 620 -3.63 -16.35 1.50
C PHE A 620 -3.70 -17.49 2.54
N GLY A 621 -2.59 -17.82 3.20
CA GLY A 621 -2.48 -18.91 4.16
C GLY A 621 -2.97 -18.60 5.58
N GLY A 622 -3.57 -17.43 5.81
CA GLY A 622 -4.05 -17.02 7.14
C GLY A 622 -2.94 -16.66 8.14
N LEU A 623 -1.73 -16.41 7.65
CA LEU A 623 -0.56 -16.04 8.46
C LEU A 623 -0.08 -14.60 8.20
N HIS A 624 -0.74 -13.90 7.29
CA HIS A 624 -0.46 -12.52 6.91
C HIS A 624 -1.64 -11.63 7.27
N GLN A 625 -1.33 -10.51 7.90
CA GLN A 625 -2.28 -9.51 8.33
C GLN A 625 -2.29 -8.37 7.32
N MET A 626 -3.48 -7.85 7.05
CA MET A 626 -3.63 -6.77 6.11
C MET A 626 -3.21 -5.44 6.71
N ILE A 627 -2.66 -4.57 5.87
CA ILE A 627 -2.45 -3.15 6.15
C ILE A 627 -3.18 -2.30 5.11
N LEU A 628 -3.78 -1.19 5.56
CA LEU A 628 -4.65 -0.34 4.75
C LEU A 628 -4.28 1.15 4.82
N GLY A 629 -4.55 1.88 3.74
CA GLY A 629 -4.55 3.35 3.69
C GLY A 629 -3.24 4.06 3.30
N GLY A 630 -2.10 3.37 3.21
CA GLY A 630 -0.82 3.99 2.85
C GLY A 630 -0.09 4.64 4.03
N SER A 631 1.22 4.83 3.88
CA SER A 631 2.08 5.60 4.78
C SER A 631 2.64 6.86 4.11
N PHE A 632 3.40 7.67 4.85
CA PHE A 632 4.16 8.80 4.31
C PHE A 632 5.16 8.40 3.20
N MET A 633 5.55 7.13 3.14
CA MET A 633 6.44 6.57 2.13
C MET A 633 5.71 5.99 0.90
N SER A 634 4.41 5.72 1.03
CA SER A 634 3.63 5.09 -0.03
C SER A 634 3.50 6.01 -1.24
N THR A 635 3.89 5.52 -2.41
CA THR A 635 3.85 6.23 -3.69
C THR A 635 3.19 5.34 -4.74
N GLY A 636 2.64 5.93 -5.81
CA GLY A 636 1.94 5.16 -6.85
C GLY A 636 0.76 4.36 -6.28
N GLN A 637 0.69 3.08 -6.64
CA GLN A 637 -0.39 2.17 -6.25
C GLN A 637 -0.44 1.95 -4.73
N LEU A 638 0.68 1.97 -4.01
CA LEU A 638 0.68 1.89 -2.53
C LEU A 638 -0.17 3.00 -1.87
N ALA A 639 -0.33 4.14 -2.54
CA ALA A 639 -1.15 5.26 -2.08
C ALA A 639 -2.61 5.16 -2.54
N SER A 640 -2.98 4.13 -3.30
CA SER A 640 -4.31 3.95 -3.86
C SER A 640 -5.34 3.63 -2.78
N LYS A 641 -6.58 4.08 -3.00
CA LYS A 641 -7.72 3.66 -2.17
C LYS A 641 -8.03 2.15 -2.28
N PHE A 642 -7.55 1.48 -3.34
CA PHE A 642 -7.71 0.04 -3.54
C PHE A 642 -6.58 -0.79 -2.94
N ALA A 643 -5.51 -0.17 -2.45
CA ALA A 643 -4.31 -0.87 -2.00
C ALA A 643 -4.61 -1.86 -0.87
N ARG A 644 -4.25 -3.12 -1.11
CA ARG A 644 -4.29 -4.21 -0.13
C ARG A 644 -2.91 -4.83 -0.06
N TYR A 645 -2.22 -4.58 1.05
CA TYR A 645 -0.91 -5.14 1.32
C TYR A 645 -0.93 -5.98 2.59
N GLN A 646 0.04 -6.88 2.70
CA GLN A 646 0.03 -7.93 3.69
C GLN A 646 1.43 -8.27 4.16
N PHE A 647 1.55 -8.50 5.47
CA PHE A 647 2.80 -8.92 6.07
C PHE A 647 2.55 -9.86 7.23
N ARG A 648 3.57 -10.66 7.57
CA ARG A 648 3.58 -11.40 8.83
C ARG A 648 3.46 -10.43 9.99
N GLY A 649 2.70 -10.80 11.03
CA GLY A 649 2.42 -9.90 12.15
C GLY A 649 3.65 -9.42 12.94
N HIS A 650 4.81 -10.07 12.77
CA HIS A 650 6.08 -9.70 13.39
C HIS A 650 6.97 -8.79 12.55
N PHE A 651 6.61 -8.50 11.29
CA PHE A 651 7.38 -7.59 10.44
C PHE A 651 7.18 -6.14 10.84
N PHE A 652 8.26 -5.37 10.78
CA PHE A 652 8.18 -3.92 10.86
C PHE A 652 7.81 -3.37 9.49
N GLN A 653 6.87 -2.44 9.51
CA GLN A 653 6.40 -1.64 8.38
C GLN A 653 6.17 -0.23 8.91
N HIS A 654 6.02 0.77 8.05
CA HIS A 654 5.55 2.09 8.49
C HIS A 654 4.05 2.02 8.81
N ALA A 655 3.71 1.35 9.91
CA ALA A 655 2.35 0.95 10.25
C ALA A 655 2.00 1.27 11.69
N SER A 656 0.75 1.68 11.87
CA SER A 656 0.10 2.04 13.11
C SER A 656 -1.26 1.37 13.16
N PHE A 657 -2.11 1.80 14.09
CA PHE A 657 -3.43 1.25 14.29
C PHE A 657 -4.33 2.21 15.05
N ARG A 658 -5.63 1.94 15.03
CA ARG A 658 -6.63 2.58 15.89
C ARG A 658 -7.51 1.51 16.53
N LEU A 659 -8.11 1.84 17.68
CA LEU A 659 -8.99 0.91 18.38
C LEU A 659 -10.43 1.03 17.93
N VAL A 660 -11.06 -0.12 17.78
CA VAL A 660 -12.50 -0.28 17.59
C VAL A 660 -13.11 -0.80 18.89
N ALA A 661 -14.15 -0.11 19.36
CA ALA A 661 -15.01 -0.56 20.43
C ALA A 661 -16.30 -1.11 19.80
N PRO A 662 -16.62 -2.40 19.99
CA PRO A 662 -17.89 -2.94 19.56
C PRO A 662 -19.04 -2.31 20.38
N GLU A 663 -20.21 -2.16 19.78
CA GLU A 663 -21.40 -1.81 20.57
C GLU A 663 -21.68 -2.92 21.58
N VAL A 664 -21.80 -2.52 22.86
CA VAL A 664 -22.41 -3.37 23.87
C VAL A 664 -23.92 -3.18 23.67
N GLU A 665 -24.65 -4.25 23.36
CA GLU A 665 -26.10 -4.23 23.53
C GLU A 665 -26.38 -3.96 25.01
N ASP A 666 -26.73 -2.72 25.34
CA ASP A 666 -27.26 -2.39 26.65
C ASP A 666 -28.66 -3.01 26.78
N GLY A 667 -28.71 -4.30 27.14
CA GLY A 667 -29.89 -4.95 27.68
C GLY A 667 -30.43 -6.14 26.89
N VAL A 668 -29.93 -7.33 27.23
CA VAL A 668 -30.82 -8.40 27.67
C VAL A 668 -30.26 -8.95 28.97
N GLY A 669 -30.87 -8.56 30.09
CA GLY A 669 -30.84 -9.39 31.28
C GLY A 669 -31.53 -10.70 30.92
N GLY A 670 -30.72 -11.72 30.63
CA GLY A 670 -31.14 -13.09 30.47
C GLY A 670 -30.30 -13.94 31.40
N GLU A 671 -30.91 -14.39 32.50
CA GLU A 671 -30.42 -15.49 33.30
C GLU A 671 -30.18 -16.72 32.41
N GLY A 672 -29.10 -17.48 32.68
CA GLY A 672 -28.80 -18.76 32.03
C GLY A 672 -27.33 -19.12 32.10
#